data_AF-A0A3M1R8A6-F1
#
_entry.id   AF-A0A3M1R8A6-F1
#
_cell.length_a   1.000
_cell.length_b   1.000
_cell.length_c   1.000
_cell.angle_alpha   90.00
_cell.angle_beta   90.00
_cell.angle_gamma   90.00
#
_symmetry.space_group_name_H-M   'P 1'
#
loop_
_entity.id
_entity.type
_entity.pdbx_description
1 polymer ?
#
loop_
_entity_poly.entity_id
_entity_poly.type
_entity_poly.pdbx_seq_one_letter_code
_entity_poly.pdbx_strand_id
1 'polypeptide(L)'
;MIFSGRAMKRRRRSQEIPKSRGGCLDWGKGCLILSLLLFPSLLFAQEGGEAYRSFFGLNPRLVVWIVAELHLMYAAFVLGVPLFAVIVEYIGKRTGDPKYDRLAREFTRLLLAAFSTTAALGGLLAFTLFGLYPKFMGYLTQIFHKSYYVYALLFFAEGFTLYLYYYSWDRLQEKGKGFHIFLGILLNVWGTVLMLIANSWASFMMSPAGVDQETGAFLGSTWAAVANPLWIPLAIHRFIANIAFGGLIAGAYAAVRFLGATSETEKAHYDWMGYVGNFVAIAALIPLPFAGYYLGREVYSASPVMGNNMMGGAFSWTFIIQAILIGILFIGANYYLWIGMGRIAGAERYLKYIKYINLILLICFAVWLTPHNLPLSAAEQLAIGGQYHPVLKWLGLMSAKNAVVNFIILSTFFSFLLYRRANKGRPRPFAEQGTPARVVLLVVGGVCLLFLGAYAYSLFTLDPATLELSPDKARYFLFPGLLLILEIITIFVAIWLTFRDRGLLGQGLLFAVTVTSAVFALGIYGFVIMEKANPFLRNIAVTQFLLVISCLVVNTFIDIFLFQGAEVVGGIQWGKMPARSQYVLVLLCVTVVILMGLMGYIRSGLREDWHVYAIMQDTSPEAYTPTMAYMTRVVGGIVLLFLGSIAFVFWLSGLGEHRSPSPTPLPVRGGLGNATPEQGGTHRSFLGVVIFTVVVVLAFAYLGEVLTRISGEASRGAGGRVAGEAVTPAAGEALFWGKGNCYTCHSIGGRGSAIRGPNLGETGPLHLPIGARSVERARERAGQTGKPFTATDYLLESLVEPGAYVVQGYNNIMPVIWKPPIALKPEEIKAVVLYLQSQGGTVDGKAIDASPFFQQLKATTPTTETRVVEAWKPYLSGDPERGKRLFFDLGGPAGCAVCHKVGEQGGMVGPELTKIAAIQSPQYILESILEPSKVVVPGYGFTVTSLTLQDGRVITGTVKAEDETTIEVVDAQGQVQKIAKAVVVERGKQERSPMPDNFSQRLTVQDLHDLLAFLLTLK
;
A
#
# COMPACT_ATOMS: atom_id res chain seq x y z
N MET A 1 82.13 40.46 14.71
CA MET A 1 81.88 39.08 15.19
C MET A 1 81.06 38.36 14.13
N ILE A 2 81.68 37.76 13.11
CA ILE A 2 82.30 36.41 13.07
C ILE A 2 81.27 35.27 12.89
N PHE A 3 81.15 34.84 11.61
CA PHE A 3 81.04 33.47 11.06
C PHE A 3 79.75 32.64 11.28
N SER A 4 79.26 31.76 10.37
CA SER A 4 79.55 31.34 8.97
C SER A 4 78.57 30.18 8.66
N GLY A 5 77.82 30.13 7.54
CA GLY A 5 78.20 29.48 6.25
C GLY A 5 77.89 27.96 6.26
N ARG A 6 77.29 27.28 5.26
CA ARG A 6 77.05 27.43 3.81
C ARG A 6 75.90 26.48 3.40
N ALA A 7 74.89 26.93 2.65
CA ALA A 7 74.77 26.99 1.19
C ALA A 7 74.23 25.72 0.50
N MET A 8 73.10 25.85 -0.22
CA MET A 8 73.06 25.41 -1.63
C MET A 8 71.89 26.01 -2.41
N LYS A 9 72.26 26.72 -3.49
CA LYS A 9 71.43 27.10 -4.64
C LYS A 9 70.77 25.87 -5.26
N ARG A 10 69.49 25.96 -5.65
CA ARG A 10 69.02 25.33 -6.90
C ARG A 10 67.93 26.14 -7.59
N ARG A 11 68.15 26.29 -8.91
CA ARG A 11 67.41 27.09 -9.89
C ARG A 11 65.96 26.62 -10.05
N ARG A 12 65.07 27.59 -10.30
CA ARG A 12 63.76 27.39 -10.93
C ARG A 12 63.92 26.76 -12.32
N ARG A 13 63.12 25.74 -12.61
CA ARG A 13 62.65 25.41 -13.97
C ARG A 13 61.13 25.27 -13.89
N SER A 14 60.46 26.10 -14.67
CA SER A 14 59.03 26.05 -14.97
C SER A 14 58.67 24.69 -15.57
N GLN A 15 57.69 24.01 -14.99
CA GLN A 15 56.90 23.00 -15.68
C GLN A 15 55.43 23.34 -15.48
N GLU A 16 54.76 23.38 -16.61
CA GLU A 16 53.40 23.85 -16.84
C GLU A 16 52.40 23.06 -16.01
N ILE A 17 51.45 23.78 -15.42
CA ILE A 17 50.23 23.21 -14.87
C ILE A 17 49.39 22.76 -16.08
N PRO A 18 49.11 21.46 -16.29
CA PRO A 18 48.13 21.10 -17.27
C PRO A 18 46.76 21.47 -16.68
N LYS A 19 46.16 22.53 -17.23
CA LYS A 19 44.72 22.79 -17.10
C LYS A 19 43.99 21.58 -17.72
N SER A 20 43.66 20.57 -16.92
CA SER A 20 42.66 19.58 -17.33
C SER A 20 41.31 20.28 -17.37
N ARG A 21 40.90 20.65 -18.59
CA ARG A 21 39.55 21.16 -18.89
C ARG A 21 38.52 20.14 -18.38
N GLY A 22 37.50 20.64 -17.71
CA GLY A 22 36.47 19.85 -17.06
C GLY A 22 35.66 19.00 -18.04
N GLY A 23 35.64 17.69 -17.81
CA GLY A 23 34.74 16.75 -18.50
C GLY A 23 33.41 16.53 -17.79
N CYS A 24 33.21 17.08 -16.58
CA CYS A 24 31.96 16.89 -15.81
C CYS A 24 30.91 17.99 -16.07
N LEU A 25 31.33 19.16 -16.58
CA LEU A 25 30.41 20.25 -16.92
C LEU A 25 29.83 20.12 -18.34
N ASP A 26 30.43 19.28 -19.20
CA ASP A 26 30.05 19.13 -20.61
C ASP A 26 28.99 18.07 -20.88
N TRP A 27 28.76 17.10 -19.98
CA TRP A 27 27.64 16.16 -20.12
C TRP A 27 26.31 16.76 -19.66
N GLY A 28 26.33 17.54 -18.58
CA GLY A 28 25.17 18.31 -18.14
C GLY A 28 24.75 19.34 -19.19
N LYS A 29 25.72 20.04 -19.79
CA LYS A 29 25.48 20.95 -20.92
C LYS A 29 25.14 20.20 -22.21
N GLY A 30 25.74 19.05 -22.50
CA GLY A 30 25.43 18.23 -23.67
C GLY A 30 23.99 17.71 -23.66
N CYS A 31 23.48 17.27 -22.52
CA CYS A 31 22.08 16.88 -22.36
C CYS A 31 21.13 18.08 -22.34
N LEU A 32 21.50 19.20 -21.69
CA LEU A 32 20.68 20.42 -21.68
C LEU A 32 20.62 21.09 -23.07
N ILE A 33 21.73 21.09 -23.81
CA ILE A 33 21.88 21.68 -25.13
C ILE A 33 21.30 20.76 -26.20
N LEU A 34 21.34 19.42 -26.08
CA LEU A 34 20.53 18.54 -26.92
C LEU A 34 19.02 18.76 -26.67
N SER A 35 18.61 18.99 -25.41
CA SER A 35 17.21 19.31 -25.11
C SER A 35 16.78 20.74 -25.50
N LEU A 36 17.74 21.66 -25.72
CA LEU A 36 17.47 23.05 -26.12
C LEU A 36 17.69 23.31 -27.63
N LEU A 37 18.47 22.48 -28.34
CA LEU A 37 18.72 22.60 -29.79
C LEU A 37 17.85 21.68 -30.64
N LEU A 38 17.18 20.68 -30.06
CA LEU A 38 16.22 19.80 -30.73
C LEU A 38 14.76 20.22 -30.45
N PHE A 39 14.39 21.46 -30.76
CA PHE A 39 13.02 21.94 -31.10
C PHE A 39 12.61 23.28 -30.43
N PRO A 40 12.40 24.35 -31.24
CA PRO A 40 11.66 25.55 -30.86
C PRO A 40 10.12 25.37 -30.84
N SER A 41 9.56 24.18 -31.06
CA SER A 41 8.12 23.99 -31.25
C SER A 41 7.30 23.73 -29.96
N LEU A 42 7.93 23.71 -28.78
CA LEU A 42 7.24 23.50 -27.49
C LEU A 42 6.59 24.75 -26.90
N LEU A 43 6.64 25.89 -27.60
CA LEU A 43 5.96 27.14 -27.18
C LEU A 43 4.55 27.29 -27.75
N PHE A 44 4.04 26.34 -28.53
CA PHE A 44 2.65 26.30 -28.92
C PHE A 44 1.98 25.07 -28.29
N ALA A 45 1.15 25.33 -27.28
CA ALA A 45 0.07 24.42 -26.92
C ALA A 45 -0.79 24.21 -28.16
N GLN A 46 -0.54 23.13 -28.89
CA GLN A 46 -1.42 22.71 -29.95
C GLN A 46 -2.66 22.09 -29.29
N GLU A 47 -3.75 22.85 -29.32
CA GLU A 47 -5.11 22.37 -29.10
C GLU A 47 -5.38 21.24 -30.10
N GLY A 48 -5.32 19.99 -29.63
CA GLY A 48 -5.43 18.82 -30.52
C GLY A 48 -5.34 17.47 -29.81
N GLY A 49 -6.47 16.99 -29.29
CA GLY A 49 -7.04 15.69 -29.69
C GLY A 49 -6.62 14.37 -29.04
N GLU A 50 -5.37 14.12 -28.65
CA GLU A 50 -4.97 12.77 -28.20
C GLU A 50 -4.67 12.64 -26.69
N ALA A 51 -5.33 11.69 -26.03
CA ALA A 51 -5.19 11.44 -24.58
C ALA A 51 -3.86 10.79 -24.19
N TYR A 52 -3.21 10.07 -25.11
CA TYR A 52 -1.95 9.36 -24.91
C TYR A 52 -1.06 9.53 -26.13
N ARG A 53 0.25 9.69 -25.91
CA ARG A 53 1.23 9.75 -27.00
C ARG A 53 2.12 8.52 -26.97
N SER A 54 2.54 8.05 -28.13
CA SER A 54 3.61 7.05 -28.26
C SER A 54 4.89 7.72 -28.76
N PHE A 55 6.04 7.21 -28.37
CA PHE A 55 7.34 7.72 -28.78
C PHE A 55 8.12 6.60 -29.46
N PHE A 56 8.48 6.78 -30.73
CA PHE A 56 9.11 5.76 -31.57
C PHE A 56 8.38 4.41 -31.65
N GLY A 57 7.05 4.41 -31.54
CA GLY A 57 6.25 3.17 -31.52
C GLY A 57 6.43 2.30 -30.27
N LEU A 58 7.11 2.82 -29.24
CA LEU A 58 7.27 2.14 -27.95
C LEU A 58 5.99 2.26 -27.12
N ASN A 59 5.64 1.17 -26.42
CA ASN A 59 4.53 1.11 -25.48
C ASN A 59 4.74 2.15 -24.34
N PRO A 60 3.88 3.18 -24.23
CA PRO A 60 4.09 4.28 -23.29
C PRO A 60 4.02 3.82 -21.83
N ARG A 61 3.15 2.86 -21.52
CA ARG A 61 3.00 2.29 -20.17
C ARG A 61 4.25 1.54 -19.74
N LEU A 62 4.83 0.75 -20.64
CA LEU A 62 6.07 0.01 -20.38
C LEU A 62 7.26 0.95 -20.21
N VAL A 63 7.37 2.01 -21.04
CA VAL A 63 8.44 3.01 -20.92
C VAL A 63 8.36 3.72 -19.57
N VAL A 64 7.19 4.23 -19.19
CA VAL A 64 7.00 4.88 -17.89
C VAL A 64 7.27 3.91 -16.75
N TRP A 65 6.84 2.64 -16.85
CA TRP A 65 7.13 1.64 -15.82
C TRP A 65 8.64 1.46 -15.62
N ILE A 66 9.40 1.21 -16.68
CA ILE A 66 10.85 1.00 -16.58
C ILE A 66 11.54 2.24 -15.97
N VAL A 67 11.22 3.43 -16.47
CA VAL A 67 11.86 4.68 -16.03
C VAL A 67 11.48 5.01 -14.58
N ALA A 68 10.20 4.90 -14.22
CA ALA A 68 9.71 5.18 -12.88
C ALA A 68 10.32 4.22 -11.85
N GLU A 69 10.38 2.94 -12.17
CA GLU A 69 10.91 1.92 -11.27
C GLU A 69 12.41 2.10 -11.04
N LEU A 70 13.19 2.35 -12.09
CA LEU A 70 14.62 2.68 -11.97
C LEU A 70 14.83 3.93 -11.12
N HIS A 71 14.08 5.01 -11.39
CA HIS A 71 14.17 6.23 -10.60
C HIS A 71 13.86 5.97 -9.12
N LEU A 72 12.83 5.19 -8.81
CA LEU A 72 12.43 4.87 -7.43
C LEU A 72 13.49 4.03 -6.70
N MET A 73 14.12 3.06 -7.36
CA MET A 73 15.20 2.27 -6.76
C MET A 73 16.43 3.13 -6.44
N TYR A 74 16.82 4.01 -7.35
CA TYR A 74 17.91 4.97 -7.11
C TYR A 74 17.56 5.98 -6.02
N ALA A 75 16.34 6.53 -6.04
CA ALA A 75 15.84 7.44 -5.00
C ALA A 75 15.79 6.78 -3.62
N ALA A 76 15.38 5.51 -3.53
CA ALA A 76 15.38 4.76 -2.27
C ALA A 76 16.80 4.63 -1.68
N PHE A 77 17.81 4.39 -2.53
CA PHE A 77 19.21 4.36 -2.11
C PHE A 77 19.69 5.76 -1.66
N VAL A 78 19.41 6.81 -2.44
CA VAL A 78 19.81 8.19 -2.13
C VAL A 78 19.18 8.70 -0.84
N LEU A 79 17.95 8.30 -0.53
CA LEU A 79 17.27 8.68 0.71
C LEU A 79 17.69 7.81 1.91
N GLY A 80 18.04 6.55 1.69
CA GLY A 80 18.37 5.59 2.74
C GLY A 80 19.79 5.74 3.30
N VAL A 81 20.79 5.88 2.41
CA VAL A 81 22.21 5.90 2.80
C VAL A 81 22.62 7.08 3.70
N PRO A 82 22.21 8.34 3.43
CA PRO A 82 22.63 9.46 4.25
C PRO A 82 22.15 9.34 5.71
N LEU A 83 21.04 8.63 5.97
CA LEU A 83 20.48 8.46 7.32
C LEU A 83 21.47 7.74 8.24
N PHE A 84 22.06 6.63 7.77
CA PHE A 84 23.03 5.90 8.56
C PHE A 84 24.46 6.41 8.36
N ALA A 85 24.79 7.05 7.24
CA ALA A 85 26.11 7.66 7.04
C ALA A 85 26.40 8.74 8.10
N VAL A 86 25.43 9.62 8.38
CA VAL A 86 25.58 10.68 9.41
C VAL A 86 25.65 10.09 10.83
N ILE A 87 24.92 9.00 11.10
CA ILE A 87 25.01 8.29 12.38
C ILE A 87 26.41 7.68 12.56
N VAL A 88 26.94 7.03 11.53
CA VAL A 88 28.29 6.45 11.53
C VAL A 88 29.33 7.56 11.75
N GLU A 89 29.20 8.71 11.09
CA GLU A 89 30.10 9.85 11.31
C GLU A 89 30.03 10.41 12.73
N TYR A 90 28.81 10.54 13.29
CA TYR A 90 28.62 10.96 14.67
C TYR A 90 29.26 9.99 15.67
N ILE A 91 29.15 8.69 15.43
CA ILE A 91 29.85 7.66 16.23
C ILE A 91 31.36 7.84 16.09
N GLY A 92 31.88 8.08 14.88
CA GLY A 92 33.29 8.41 14.65
C GLY A 92 33.76 9.62 15.46
N LYS A 93 32.99 10.72 15.48
CA LYS A 93 33.26 11.90 16.31
C LYS A 93 33.27 11.58 17.81
N ARG A 94 32.33 10.77 18.29
CA ARG A 94 32.19 10.41 19.71
C ARG A 94 33.27 9.44 20.19
N THR A 95 33.68 8.51 19.35
CA THR A 95 34.63 7.43 19.71
C THR A 95 36.07 7.79 19.39
N GLY A 96 36.31 8.69 18.43
CA GLY A 96 37.63 8.99 17.90
C GLY A 96 38.23 7.85 17.04
N ASP A 97 37.47 6.81 16.72
CA ASP A 97 37.95 5.68 15.93
C ASP A 97 37.84 5.98 14.41
N PRO A 98 38.97 6.04 13.69
CA PRO A 98 39.01 6.47 12.29
C PRO A 98 38.29 5.51 11.34
N LYS A 99 37.99 4.28 11.75
CA LYS A 99 37.25 3.33 10.89
C LYS A 99 35.85 3.85 10.56
N TYR A 100 35.18 4.50 11.52
CA TYR A 100 33.85 5.06 11.31
C TYR A 100 33.87 6.22 10.32
N ASP A 101 34.88 7.09 10.41
CA ASP A 101 35.04 8.19 9.46
C ASP A 101 35.32 7.66 8.05
N ARG A 102 36.17 6.63 7.92
CA ARG A 102 36.43 5.96 6.64
C ARG A 102 35.15 5.40 6.02
N LEU A 103 34.32 4.72 6.81
CA LEU A 103 33.07 4.14 6.36
C LEU A 103 32.03 5.20 5.97
N ALA A 104 31.84 6.23 6.80
CA ALA A 104 30.92 7.32 6.49
C ALA A 104 31.34 8.08 5.21
N ARG A 105 32.64 8.31 5.01
CA ARG A 105 33.17 8.92 3.78
C ARG A 105 32.86 8.05 2.56
N GLU A 106 33.02 6.74 2.68
CA GLU A 106 32.72 5.82 1.59
C GLU A 106 31.23 5.77 1.26
N PHE A 107 30.34 5.72 2.25
CA PHE A 107 28.90 5.84 2.01
C PHE A 107 28.53 7.14 1.30
N THR A 108 29.12 8.26 1.72
CA THR A 108 28.88 9.58 1.12
C THR A 108 29.38 9.64 -0.32
N ARG A 109 30.48 8.95 -0.65
CA ARG A 109 30.96 8.81 -2.02
C ARG A 109 29.99 8.02 -2.90
N LEU A 110 29.53 6.86 -2.43
CA LEU A 110 28.56 6.04 -3.17
C LEU A 110 27.26 6.81 -3.42
N LEU A 111 26.85 7.60 -2.42
CA LEU A 111 25.71 8.50 -2.51
C LEU A 111 25.90 9.57 -3.59
N LEU A 112 27.06 10.24 -3.65
CA LEU A 112 27.35 11.24 -4.68
C LEU A 112 27.24 10.65 -6.10
N ALA A 113 27.78 9.45 -6.30
CA ALA A 113 27.72 8.76 -7.59
C ALA A 113 26.27 8.40 -7.97
N ALA A 114 25.49 7.87 -7.03
CA ALA A 114 24.09 7.49 -7.27
C ALA A 114 23.16 8.70 -7.46
N PHE A 115 23.44 9.83 -6.81
CA PHE A 115 22.60 11.04 -6.87
C PHE A 115 22.48 11.58 -8.30
N SER A 116 23.59 11.61 -9.05
CA SER A 116 23.60 12.09 -10.44
C SER A 116 22.72 11.23 -11.35
N THR A 117 22.80 9.90 -11.20
CA THR A 117 21.93 8.97 -11.94
C THR A 117 20.46 9.12 -11.53
N THR A 118 20.20 9.31 -10.24
CA THR A 118 18.84 9.56 -9.71
C THR A 118 18.23 10.82 -10.32
N ALA A 119 19.01 11.90 -10.40
CA ALA A 119 18.62 13.17 -11.00
C ALA A 119 18.31 13.01 -12.50
N ALA A 120 19.17 12.33 -13.25
CA ALA A 120 18.97 12.06 -14.67
C ALA A 120 17.70 11.23 -14.91
N LEU A 121 17.50 10.15 -14.14
CA LEU A 121 16.30 9.31 -14.22
C LEU A 121 15.04 10.06 -13.78
N GLY A 122 15.14 10.98 -12.81
CA GLY A 122 14.02 11.84 -12.39
C GLY A 122 13.60 12.84 -13.45
N GLY A 123 14.58 13.47 -14.12
CA GLY A 123 14.33 14.32 -15.28
C GLY A 123 13.72 13.54 -16.44
N LEU A 124 14.24 12.33 -16.73
CA LEU A 124 13.67 11.43 -17.73
C LEU A 124 12.25 10.99 -17.37
N LEU A 125 11.96 10.72 -16.09
CA LEU A 125 10.62 10.37 -15.61
C LEU A 125 9.66 11.54 -15.80
N ALA A 126 10.06 12.77 -15.45
CA ALA A 126 9.26 13.96 -15.70
C ALA A 126 8.98 14.11 -17.21
N PHE A 127 10.03 14.00 -18.04
CA PHE A 127 9.90 14.09 -19.49
C PHE A 127 8.94 13.04 -20.06
N THR A 128 9.03 11.77 -19.64
CA THR A 128 8.13 10.71 -20.12
C THR A 128 6.71 10.89 -19.62
N LEU A 129 6.50 11.33 -18.38
CA LEU A 129 5.16 11.59 -17.85
C LEU A 129 4.48 12.78 -18.55
N PHE A 130 5.15 13.94 -18.66
CA PHE A 130 4.59 15.11 -19.34
C PHE A 130 4.45 14.89 -20.86
N GLY A 131 5.36 14.13 -21.46
CA GLY A 131 5.36 13.83 -22.89
C GLY A 131 4.33 12.79 -23.30
N LEU A 132 4.24 11.65 -22.59
CA LEU A 132 3.40 10.51 -22.98
C LEU A 132 1.99 10.58 -22.37
N TYR A 133 1.83 11.25 -21.22
CA TYR A 133 0.57 11.35 -20.47
C TYR A 133 0.16 12.81 -20.20
N PRO A 134 0.03 13.67 -21.23
CA PRO A 134 -0.18 15.11 -21.05
C PRO A 134 -1.51 15.46 -20.36
N LYS A 135 -2.59 14.71 -20.62
CA LYS A 135 -3.89 14.93 -19.96
C LYS A 135 -3.84 14.65 -18.46
N PHE A 136 -3.22 13.53 -18.09
CA PHE A 136 -3.03 13.13 -16.69
C PHE A 136 -2.13 14.12 -15.94
N MET A 137 -1.00 14.49 -16.54
CA MET A 137 -0.10 15.46 -15.93
C MET A 137 -0.70 16.87 -15.87
N GLY A 138 -1.52 17.26 -16.85
CA GLY A 138 -2.30 18.50 -16.80
C GLY A 138 -3.22 18.55 -15.58
N TYR A 139 -3.95 17.46 -15.32
CA TYR A 139 -4.82 17.33 -14.14
C TYR A 139 -4.05 17.41 -12.82
N LEU A 140 -2.96 16.65 -12.67
CA LEU A 140 -2.13 16.74 -11.46
C LEU A 140 -1.51 18.14 -11.29
N THR A 141 -1.11 18.80 -12.38
CA THR A 141 -0.54 20.14 -12.33
C THR A 141 -1.55 21.17 -11.83
N GLN A 142 -2.81 21.09 -12.27
CA GLN A 142 -3.88 21.98 -11.78
C GLN A 142 -3.98 21.95 -10.25
N ILE A 143 -3.86 20.76 -9.65
CA ILE A 143 -3.97 20.54 -8.21
C ILE A 143 -2.67 20.92 -7.48
N PHE A 144 -1.53 20.45 -7.99
CA PHE A 144 -0.25 20.38 -7.26
C PHE A 144 0.83 21.35 -7.72
N HIS A 145 0.57 22.28 -8.66
CA HIS A 145 1.57 23.21 -9.20
C HIS A 145 2.44 23.89 -8.13
N LYS A 146 1.85 24.35 -7.01
CA LYS A 146 2.61 24.97 -5.89
C LYS A 146 3.66 24.02 -5.31
N SER A 147 3.28 22.76 -5.12
CA SER A 147 4.17 21.74 -4.57
C SER A 147 5.29 21.34 -5.54
N TYR A 148 5.08 21.47 -6.86
CA TYR A 148 6.11 21.19 -7.87
C TYR A 148 7.27 22.18 -7.79
N TYR A 149 6.99 23.48 -7.59
CA TYR A 149 8.03 24.49 -7.40
C TYR A 149 8.83 24.25 -6.11
N VAL A 150 8.14 23.94 -5.01
CA VAL A 150 8.79 23.62 -3.73
C VAL A 150 9.65 22.37 -3.87
N TYR A 151 9.15 21.33 -4.53
CA TYR A 151 9.89 20.12 -4.81
C TYR A 151 11.17 20.41 -5.61
N ALA A 152 11.08 21.18 -6.69
CA ALA A 152 12.24 21.54 -7.50
C ALA A 152 13.30 22.32 -6.69
N LEU A 153 12.88 23.29 -5.87
CA LEU A 153 13.79 24.05 -5.00
C LEU A 153 14.50 23.15 -3.99
N LEU A 154 13.74 22.28 -3.32
CA LEU A 154 14.28 21.34 -2.34
C LEU A 154 15.23 20.32 -2.97
N PHE A 155 14.98 19.91 -4.21
CA PHE A 155 15.87 19.03 -4.96
C PHE A 155 17.23 19.69 -5.22
N PHE A 156 17.25 20.97 -5.60
CA PHE A 156 18.51 21.71 -5.70
C PHE A 156 19.18 21.92 -4.33
N ALA A 157 18.41 22.16 -3.28
CA ALA A 157 18.94 22.29 -1.91
C ALA A 157 19.56 20.97 -1.42
N GLU A 158 18.94 19.83 -1.70
CA GLU A 158 19.46 18.49 -1.43
C GLU A 158 20.78 18.27 -2.17
N GLY A 159 20.81 18.53 -3.48
CA GLY A 159 22.02 18.41 -4.30
C GLY A 159 23.15 19.29 -3.79
N PHE A 160 22.90 20.59 -3.57
CA PHE A 160 23.93 21.50 -3.05
C PHE A 160 24.45 21.05 -1.68
N THR A 161 23.56 20.64 -0.78
CA THR A 161 23.94 20.15 0.56
C THR A 161 24.78 18.87 0.47
N LEU A 162 24.44 17.94 -0.43
CA LEU A 162 25.22 16.71 -0.67
C LEU A 162 26.63 17.03 -1.18
N TYR A 163 26.75 17.95 -2.15
CA TYR A 163 28.05 18.36 -2.68
C TYR A 163 28.88 19.06 -1.61
N LEU A 164 28.28 19.94 -0.81
CA LEU A 164 28.95 20.55 0.33
C LEU A 164 29.40 19.49 1.33
N TYR A 165 28.53 18.56 1.71
CA TYR A 165 28.84 17.48 2.64
C TYR A 165 30.02 16.65 2.13
N TYR A 166 30.04 16.25 0.86
CA TYR A 166 31.15 15.48 0.31
C TYR A 166 32.47 16.26 0.19
N TYR A 167 32.45 17.45 -0.44
CA TYR A 167 33.68 18.19 -0.76
C TYR A 167 34.25 18.99 0.42
N SER A 168 33.48 19.17 1.50
CA SER A 168 33.96 19.81 2.72
C SER A 168 34.61 18.85 3.70
N TRP A 169 34.59 17.53 3.43
CA TRP A 169 35.07 16.47 4.33
C TRP A 169 36.44 16.81 4.92
N ASP A 170 37.49 16.89 4.09
CA ASP A 170 38.87 17.11 4.56
C ASP A 170 39.07 18.47 5.26
N ARG A 171 38.32 19.50 4.87
CA ARG A 171 38.42 20.84 5.48
C ARG A 171 37.78 20.89 6.86
N LEU A 172 36.70 20.14 7.07
CA LEU A 172 35.92 20.20 8.30
C LEU A 172 36.26 19.08 9.28
N GLN A 173 37.04 18.06 8.90
CA GLN A 173 37.35 16.93 9.79
C GLN A 173 37.98 17.32 11.13
N GLU A 174 38.89 18.30 11.17
CA GLU A 174 39.63 18.64 12.40
C GLU A 174 38.87 19.61 13.32
N LYS A 175 38.51 20.80 12.82
CA LYS A 175 37.91 21.88 13.62
C LYS A 175 36.42 22.10 13.35
N GLY A 176 35.88 21.53 12.28
CA GLY A 176 34.53 21.80 11.76
C GLY A 176 33.55 20.62 11.80
N LYS A 177 33.92 19.50 12.44
CA LYS A 177 33.19 18.23 12.31
C LYS A 177 31.74 18.30 12.79
N GLY A 178 31.42 19.20 13.73
CA GLY A 178 30.04 19.48 14.12
C GLY A 178 29.20 20.07 12.98
N PHE A 179 29.75 21.00 12.21
CA PHE A 179 29.09 21.58 11.05
C PHE A 179 28.97 20.56 9.90
N HIS A 180 29.98 19.71 9.72
CA HIS A 180 29.92 18.63 8.74
C HIS A 180 28.77 17.63 9.03
N ILE A 181 28.62 17.20 10.28
CA ILE A 181 27.48 16.36 10.72
C ILE A 181 26.16 17.12 10.52
N PHE A 182 26.10 18.42 10.79
CA PHE A 182 24.91 19.24 10.54
C PHE A 182 24.52 19.24 9.05
N LEU A 183 25.47 19.34 8.12
CA LEU A 183 25.20 19.19 6.68
C LEU A 183 24.61 17.81 6.36
N GLY A 184 25.12 16.75 6.98
CA GLY A 184 24.55 15.40 6.86
C GLY A 184 23.11 15.32 7.39
N ILE A 185 22.81 15.94 8.53
CA ILE A 185 21.43 16.01 9.06
C ILE A 185 20.53 16.80 8.11
N LEU A 186 21.00 17.95 7.63
CA LEU A 186 20.26 18.82 6.73
C LEU A 186 19.93 18.11 5.40
N LEU A 187 20.88 17.34 4.86
CA LEU A 187 20.66 16.49 3.70
C LEU A 187 19.50 15.51 3.90
N ASN A 188 19.44 14.86 5.07
CA ASN A 188 18.35 13.95 5.42
C ASN A 188 17.01 14.67 5.57
N VAL A 189 17.00 15.90 6.08
CA VAL A 189 15.79 16.74 6.15
C VAL A 189 15.27 17.01 4.74
N TRP A 190 16.12 17.47 3.82
CA TRP A 190 15.72 17.72 2.43
C TRP A 190 15.16 16.48 1.75
N GLY A 191 15.89 15.36 1.81
CA GLY A 191 15.44 14.10 1.21
C GLY A 191 14.10 13.61 1.79
N THR A 192 13.92 13.71 3.11
CA THR A 192 12.67 13.30 3.76
C THR A 192 11.49 14.18 3.34
N VAL A 193 11.68 15.50 3.23
CA VAL A 193 10.62 16.42 2.78
C VAL A 193 10.29 16.18 1.30
N LEU A 194 11.29 15.96 0.44
CA LEU A 194 11.09 15.58 -0.96
C LEU A 194 10.26 14.30 -1.08
N MET A 195 10.59 13.29 -0.28
CA MET A 195 9.83 12.04 -0.23
C MET A 195 8.39 12.27 0.22
N LEU A 196 8.16 13.10 1.25
CA LEU A 196 6.80 13.45 1.71
C LEU A 196 6.01 14.12 0.59
N ILE A 197 6.57 15.10 -0.10
CA ILE A 197 5.89 15.78 -1.19
C ILE A 197 5.57 14.80 -2.34
N ALA A 198 6.54 14.03 -2.82
CA ALA A 198 6.30 13.06 -3.89
C ALA A 198 5.29 11.97 -3.51
N ASN A 199 5.30 11.55 -2.24
CA ASN A 199 4.31 10.60 -1.72
C ASN A 199 2.90 11.18 -1.70
N SER A 200 2.74 12.49 -1.49
CA SER A 200 1.41 13.13 -1.55
C SER A 200 0.79 12.96 -2.94
N TRP A 201 1.57 13.14 -4.00
CA TRP A 201 1.11 12.95 -5.38
C TRP A 201 0.78 11.49 -5.67
N ALA A 202 1.67 10.56 -5.28
CA ALA A 202 1.48 9.14 -5.54
C ALA A 202 0.32 8.53 -4.73
N SER A 203 0.08 9.01 -3.51
CA SER A 203 -1.02 8.57 -2.64
C SER A 203 -2.36 9.15 -3.08
N PHE A 204 -2.38 10.40 -3.55
CA PHE A 204 -3.55 11.02 -4.15
C PHE A 204 -4.11 10.22 -5.34
N MET A 205 -3.23 9.63 -6.16
CA MET A 205 -3.67 8.75 -7.26
C MET A 205 -4.49 7.54 -6.78
N MET A 206 -4.28 7.08 -5.54
CA MET A 206 -5.00 5.94 -4.96
C MET A 206 -6.22 6.36 -4.14
N SER A 207 -6.10 7.45 -3.37
CA SER A 207 -7.15 7.96 -2.51
C SER A 207 -7.28 9.46 -2.75
N PRO A 208 -7.97 9.86 -3.83
CA PRO A 208 -8.11 11.28 -4.15
C PRO A 208 -8.98 11.98 -3.10
N ALA A 209 -8.48 13.13 -2.60
CA ALA A 209 -9.15 13.97 -1.63
C ALA A 209 -9.10 15.44 -2.09
N GLY A 210 -10.04 16.27 -1.65
CA GLY A 210 -10.10 17.68 -2.10
C GLY A 210 -10.55 17.86 -3.55
N VAL A 211 -11.22 16.85 -4.12
CA VAL A 211 -11.84 16.86 -5.45
C VAL A 211 -13.28 16.37 -5.35
N ASP A 212 -14.13 16.87 -6.23
CA ASP A 212 -15.49 16.39 -6.38
C ASP A 212 -15.49 14.98 -6.98
N GLN A 213 -16.16 14.02 -6.32
CA GLN A 213 -16.08 12.61 -6.68
C GLN A 213 -16.92 12.26 -7.91
N GLU A 214 -17.89 13.08 -8.30
CA GLU A 214 -18.76 12.82 -9.45
C GLU A 214 -18.23 13.49 -10.73
N THR A 215 -17.73 14.71 -10.59
CA THR A 215 -17.23 15.53 -11.70
C THR A 215 -15.72 15.47 -11.87
N GLY A 216 -14.98 15.02 -10.85
CA GLY A 216 -13.52 15.08 -10.82
C GLY A 216 -12.96 16.49 -10.69
N ALA A 217 -13.80 17.50 -10.43
CA ALA A 217 -13.37 18.89 -10.37
C ALA A 217 -12.57 19.16 -9.09
N PHE A 218 -11.49 19.94 -9.22
CA PHE A 218 -10.69 20.35 -8.07
C PHE A 218 -11.42 21.42 -7.24
N LEU A 219 -11.60 21.16 -5.94
CA LEU A 219 -12.35 22.02 -5.03
C LEU A 219 -11.54 23.21 -4.46
N GLY A 220 -10.33 23.44 -4.98
CA GLY A 220 -9.50 24.60 -4.63
C GLY A 220 -8.55 24.43 -3.43
N SER A 221 -8.68 23.35 -2.64
CA SER A 221 -7.80 23.10 -1.49
C SER A 221 -6.68 22.11 -1.82
N THR A 222 -5.50 22.61 -2.22
CA THR A 222 -4.33 21.75 -2.49
C THR A 222 -3.91 20.98 -1.25
N TRP A 223 -4.07 21.57 -0.06
CA TRP A 223 -3.76 20.87 1.20
C TRP A 223 -4.68 19.67 1.43
N ALA A 224 -5.96 19.76 1.09
CA ALA A 224 -6.87 18.62 1.19
C ALA A 224 -6.45 17.47 0.26
N ALA A 225 -5.90 17.77 -0.92
CA ALA A 225 -5.35 16.76 -1.84
C ALA A 225 -4.05 16.14 -1.32
N VAL A 226 -3.18 16.95 -0.67
CA VAL A 226 -1.95 16.47 -0.03
C VAL A 226 -2.25 15.58 1.18
N ALA A 227 -3.15 16.02 2.06
CA ALA A 227 -3.54 15.36 3.30
C ALA A 227 -4.54 14.22 3.08
N ASN A 228 -4.34 13.44 2.01
CA ASN A 228 -5.15 12.26 1.75
C ASN A 228 -4.84 11.12 2.75
N PRO A 229 -5.77 10.17 2.97
CA PRO A 229 -5.64 9.12 3.98
C PRO A 229 -4.37 8.26 3.86
N LEU A 230 -3.84 8.08 2.64
CA LEU A 230 -2.71 7.19 2.37
C LEU A 230 -1.34 7.89 2.47
N TRP A 231 -1.30 9.22 2.60
CA TRP A 231 -0.06 9.98 2.52
C TRP A 231 0.95 9.61 3.61
N ILE A 232 0.54 9.70 4.89
CA ILE A 232 1.40 9.41 6.04
C ILE A 232 1.75 7.92 6.16
N PRO A 233 0.80 6.97 6.04
CA PRO A 233 1.11 5.54 6.06
C PRO A 233 2.13 5.15 4.98
N LEU A 234 1.96 5.66 3.75
CA LEU A 234 2.89 5.42 2.65
C LEU A 234 4.27 6.00 2.95
N ALA A 235 4.32 7.20 3.52
CA ALA A 235 5.58 7.85 3.88
C ALA A 235 6.35 7.07 4.96
N ILE A 236 5.69 6.60 6.01
CA ILE A 236 6.31 5.80 7.07
C ILE A 236 6.87 4.50 6.49
N HIS A 237 6.06 3.79 5.69
CA HIS A 237 6.50 2.55 5.04
C HIS A 237 7.73 2.78 4.16
N ARG A 238 7.69 3.80 3.29
CA ARG A 238 8.81 4.13 2.39
C ARG A 238 10.05 4.57 3.13
N PHE A 239 9.92 5.38 4.18
CA PHE A 239 11.06 5.83 4.99
C PHE A 239 11.84 4.64 5.56
N ILE A 240 11.13 3.71 6.21
CA ILE A 240 11.73 2.51 6.79
C ILE A 240 12.28 1.58 5.70
N ALA A 241 11.53 1.39 4.60
CA ALA A 241 11.96 0.57 3.48
C ALA A 241 13.24 1.09 2.81
N ASN A 242 13.40 2.41 2.66
CA ASN A 242 14.60 3.03 2.09
C ASN A 242 15.85 2.76 2.94
N ILE A 243 15.73 2.78 4.27
CA ILE A 243 16.83 2.42 5.18
C ILE A 243 17.25 0.96 4.97
N ALA A 244 16.27 0.05 4.93
CA ALA A 244 16.53 -1.37 4.68
C ALA A 244 17.20 -1.60 3.32
N PHE A 245 16.66 -0.95 2.28
CA PHE A 245 17.15 -1.02 0.91
C PHE A 245 18.60 -0.51 0.80
N GLY A 246 18.89 0.67 1.36
CA GLY A 246 20.24 1.25 1.38
C GLY A 246 21.26 0.38 2.13
N GLY A 247 20.86 -0.19 3.28
CA GLY A 247 21.71 -1.11 4.06
C GLY A 247 22.06 -2.39 3.31
N LEU A 248 21.10 -3.00 2.61
CA LEU A 248 21.33 -4.22 1.83
C LEU A 248 22.17 -3.99 0.57
N ILE A 249 21.97 -2.87 -0.14
CA ILE A 249 22.83 -2.49 -1.27
C ILE A 249 24.26 -2.23 -0.80
N ALA A 250 24.43 -1.48 0.29
CA ALA A 250 25.74 -1.26 0.91
C ALA A 250 26.42 -2.59 1.30
N GLY A 251 25.65 -3.54 1.85
CA GLY A 251 26.12 -4.88 2.18
C GLY A 251 26.59 -5.68 0.95
N ALA A 252 25.82 -5.68 -0.12
CA ALA A 252 26.19 -6.35 -1.37
C ALA A 252 27.40 -5.70 -2.06
N TYR A 253 27.46 -4.37 -2.09
CA TYR A 253 28.65 -3.65 -2.56
C TYR A 253 29.89 -4.06 -1.76
N ALA A 254 29.78 -4.15 -0.44
CA ALA A 254 30.87 -4.60 0.41
C ALA A 254 31.30 -6.05 0.11
N ALA A 255 30.36 -6.95 -0.14
CA ALA A 255 30.67 -8.34 -0.55
C ALA A 255 31.43 -8.39 -1.88
N VAL A 256 31.02 -7.60 -2.87
CA VAL A 256 31.70 -7.54 -4.18
C VAL A 256 33.09 -6.91 -4.06
N ARG A 257 33.23 -5.82 -3.29
CA ARG A 257 34.54 -5.18 -3.06
C ARG A 257 35.47 -6.07 -2.24
N PHE A 258 34.94 -6.85 -1.30
CA PHE A 258 35.71 -7.84 -0.54
C PHE A 258 36.37 -8.88 -1.46
N LEU A 259 35.64 -9.36 -2.48
CA LEU A 259 36.17 -10.31 -3.48
C LEU A 259 37.30 -9.72 -4.33
N GLY A 260 37.24 -8.42 -4.62
CA GLY A 260 38.26 -7.71 -5.39
C GLY A 260 39.43 -7.17 -4.54
N ALA A 261 39.31 -7.18 -3.21
CA ALA A 261 40.31 -6.63 -2.31
C ALA A 261 41.54 -7.52 -2.21
N THR A 262 42.73 -6.94 -2.42
CA THR A 262 44.01 -7.66 -2.37
C THR A 262 44.68 -7.53 -1.02
N SER A 263 44.47 -6.42 -0.30
CA SER A 263 45.06 -6.19 1.02
C SER A 263 44.16 -6.67 2.16
N GLU A 264 44.76 -7.19 3.22
CA GLU A 264 44.02 -7.64 4.42
C GLU A 264 43.28 -6.48 5.10
N THR A 265 43.82 -5.26 5.03
CA THR A 265 43.16 -4.06 5.59
C THR A 265 41.89 -3.68 4.82
N GLU A 266 41.89 -3.80 3.50
CA GLU A 266 40.70 -3.56 2.68
C GLU A 266 39.65 -4.66 2.88
N LYS A 267 40.08 -5.92 2.93
CA LYS A 267 39.18 -7.03 3.25
C LYS A 267 38.52 -6.82 4.62
N ALA A 268 39.28 -6.42 5.63
CA ALA A 268 38.73 -6.13 6.96
C ALA A 268 37.72 -4.98 6.93
N HIS A 269 38.01 -3.91 6.17
CA HIS A 269 37.11 -2.79 5.98
C HIS A 269 35.78 -3.19 5.30
N TYR A 270 35.85 -3.92 4.20
CA TYR A 270 34.64 -4.37 3.48
C TYR A 270 33.86 -5.45 4.24
N ASP A 271 34.53 -6.31 5.01
CA ASP A 271 33.83 -7.23 5.90
C ASP A 271 33.04 -6.50 6.98
N TRP A 272 33.66 -5.47 7.58
CA TRP A 272 32.98 -4.61 8.54
C TRP A 272 31.85 -3.79 7.92
N MET A 273 32.06 -3.23 6.73
CA MET A 273 31.01 -2.53 5.96
C MET A 273 29.82 -3.46 5.66
N GLY A 274 30.08 -4.71 5.27
CA GLY A 274 29.05 -5.72 5.02
C GLY A 274 28.23 -6.02 6.28
N TYR A 275 28.89 -6.13 7.43
CA TYR A 275 28.22 -6.28 8.72
C TYR A 275 27.35 -5.06 9.07
N VAL A 276 27.88 -3.84 8.93
CA VAL A 276 27.13 -2.61 9.23
C VAL A 276 25.92 -2.46 8.31
N GLY A 277 26.07 -2.71 7.01
CA GLY A 277 24.98 -2.67 6.05
C GLY A 277 23.85 -3.64 6.41
N ASN A 278 24.19 -4.90 6.70
CA ASN A 278 23.21 -5.89 7.13
C ASN A 278 22.57 -5.55 8.50
N PHE A 279 23.34 -4.96 9.42
CA PHE A 279 22.80 -4.50 10.71
C PHE A 279 21.76 -3.40 10.53
N VAL A 280 22.07 -2.38 9.73
CA VAL A 280 21.13 -1.29 9.37
C VAL A 280 19.88 -1.88 8.71
N ALA A 281 20.06 -2.84 7.80
CA ALA A 281 18.95 -3.50 7.13
C ALA A 281 18.03 -4.25 8.10
N ILE A 282 18.57 -5.07 9.00
CA ILE A 282 17.79 -5.79 10.02
C ILE A 282 17.04 -4.82 10.93
N ALA A 283 17.72 -3.76 11.38
CA ALA A 283 17.12 -2.74 12.25
C ALA A 283 15.90 -2.07 11.60
N ALA A 284 15.92 -1.88 10.28
CA ALA A 284 14.79 -1.35 9.52
C ALA A 284 13.76 -2.42 9.11
N LEU A 285 14.18 -3.66 8.85
CA LEU A 285 13.27 -4.78 8.52
C LEU A 285 12.37 -5.17 9.69
N ILE A 286 12.82 -5.02 10.94
CA ILE A 286 12.03 -5.33 12.13
C ILE A 286 10.72 -4.52 12.21
N PRO A 287 10.72 -3.18 12.11
CA PRO A 287 9.48 -2.38 12.14
C PRO A 287 8.71 -2.36 10.80
N LEU A 288 9.35 -2.73 9.68
CA LEU A 288 8.76 -2.59 8.34
C LEU A 288 7.43 -3.35 8.12
N PRO A 289 7.25 -4.62 8.56
CA PRO A 289 5.99 -5.32 8.42
C PRO A 289 4.80 -4.59 9.06
N PHE A 290 5.02 -3.91 10.18
CA PHE A 290 3.97 -3.14 10.84
C PHE A 290 3.61 -1.88 10.06
N ALA A 291 4.60 -1.17 9.51
CA ALA A 291 4.36 -0.05 8.62
C ALA A 291 3.61 -0.49 7.34
N GLY A 292 3.94 -1.67 6.81
CA GLY A 292 3.21 -2.30 5.70
C GLY A 292 1.77 -2.64 6.05
N TYR A 293 1.53 -3.23 7.23
CA TYR A 293 0.17 -3.52 7.72
C TYR A 293 -0.64 -2.24 7.90
N TYR A 294 -0.04 -1.19 8.47
CA TYR A 294 -0.69 0.11 8.62
C TYR A 294 -1.08 0.70 7.25
N LEU A 295 -0.16 0.69 6.28
CA LEU A 295 -0.48 1.12 4.92
C LEU A 295 -1.60 0.28 4.29
N GLY A 296 -1.51 -1.05 4.34
CA GLY A 296 -2.51 -1.94 3.75
C GLY A 296 -3.91 -1.73 4.35
N ARG A 297 -3.99 -1.51 5.65
CA ARG A 297 -5.23 -1.16 6.37
C ARG A 297 -5.85 0.15 5.89
N GLU A 298 -5.04 1.19 5.71
CA GLU A 298 -5.55 2.47 5.21
C GLU A 298 -6.00 2.35 3.75
N VAL A 299 -5.33 1.52 2.94
CA VAL A 299 -5.82 1.22 1.58
C VAL A 299 -7.20 0.56 1.62
N TYR A 300 -7.40 -0.41 2.51
CA TYR A 300 -8.72 -1.03 2.75
C TYR A 300 -9.79 -0.03 3.18
N SER A 301 -9.43 0.90 4.05
CA SER A 301 -10.36 1.90 4.60
C SER A 301 -10.69 2.97 3.56
N ALA A 302 -9.73 3.31 2.69
CA ALA A 302 -9.92 4.25 1.59
C ALA A 302 -10.73 3.67 0.44
N SER A 303 -10.54 2.38 0.11
CA SER A 303 -11.36 1.67 -0.88
C SER A 303 -11.45 0.19 -0.54
N PRO A 304 -12.66 -0.30 -0.20
CA PRO A 304 -12.90 -1.73 -0.03
C PRO A 304 -12.59 -2.54 -1.28
N VAL A 305 -12.72 -1.95 -2.49
CA VAL A 305 -12.39 -2.61 -3.76
C VAL A 305 -10.90 -2.83 -3.87
N MET A 306 -10.07 -1.79 -3.67
CA MET A 306 -8.62 -1.94 -3.69
C MET A 306 -8.14 -2.89 -2.59
N GLY A 307 -8.71 -2.78 -1.39
CA GLY A 307 -8.45 -3.71 -0.31
C GLY A 307 -8.76 -5.16 -0.69
N ASN A 308 -9.95 -5.42 -1.22
CA ASN A 308 -10.36 -6.77 -1.65
C ASN A 308 -9.49 -7.30 -2.79
N ASN A 309 -9.07 -6.46 -3.73
CA ASN A 309 -8.09 -6.83 -4.74
C ASN A 309 -6.74 -7.20 -4.12
N MET A 310 -6.33 -6.51 -3.06
CA MET A 310 -5.06 -6.76 -2.37
C MET A 310 -4.98 -8.16 -1.75
N MET A 311 -6.03 -8.60 -1.04
CA MET A 311 -6.01 -9.89 -0.30
C MET A 311 -6.89 -10.99 -0.89
N GLY A 312 -7.73 -10.66 -1.88
CA GLY A 312 -8.61 -11.56 -2.60
C GLY A 312 -8.42 -11.46 -4.12
N GLY A 313 -8.97 -12.40 -4.88
CA GLY A 313 -8.89 -12.37 -6.35
C GLY A 313 -7.48 -12.62 -6.92
N ALA A 314 -7.22 -12.10 -8.13
CA ALA A 314 -6.01 -12.39 -8.91
C ALA A 314 -4.72 -11.87 -8.28
N PHE A 315 -4.76 -10.68 -7.65
CA PHE A 315 -3.58 -10.06 -7.03
C PHE A 315 -3.16 -10.73 -5.72
N SER A 316 -3.99 -11.57 -5.08
CA SER A 316 -3.59 -12.31 -3.87
C SER A 316 -2.30 -13.13 -4.05
N TRP A 317 -2.04 -13.63 -5.26
CA TRP A 317 -0.80 -14.35 -5.60
C TRP A 317 0.42 -13.43 -5.68
N THR A 318 0.28 -12.16 -6.06
CA THR A 318 1.38 -11.18 -5.98
C THR A 318 1.82 -10.98 -4.53
N PHE A 319 0.88 -10.95 -3.59
CA PHE A 319 1.17 -10.83 -2.16
C PHE A 319 1.80 -12.10 -1.58
N ILE A 320 1.53 -13.27 -2.16
CA ILE A 320 2.24 -14.50 -1.80
C ILE A 320 3.70 -14.44 -2.28
N ILE A 321 3.95 -13.96 -3.51
CA ILE A 321 5.32 -13.70 -3.96
C ILE A 321 6.02 -12.71 -3.02
N GLN A 322 5.33 -11.65 -2.63
CA GLN A 322 5.86 -10.69 -1.66
C GLN A 322 6.22 -11.37 -0.33
N ALA A 323 5.36 -12.24 0.20
CA ALA A 323 5.63 -13.00 1.43
C ALA A 323 6.84 -13.94 1.29
N ILE A 324 7.00 -14.61 0.12
CA ILE A 324 8.19 -15.42 -0.20
C ILE A 324 9.46 -14.57 -0.08
N LEU A 325 9.47 -13.41 -0.74
CA LEU A 325 10.62 -12.52 -0.77
C LEU A 325 10.96 -11.99 0.64
N ILE A 326 9.96 -11.57 1.42
CA ILE A 326 10.21 -11.10 2.79
C ILE A 326 10.71 -12.24 3.68
N GLY A 327 10.19 -13.46 3.55
CA GLY A 327 10.71 -14.61 4.27
C GLY A 327 12.17 -14.93 3.92
N ILE A 328 12.55 -14.82 2.64
CA ILE A 328 13.96 -14.93 2.21
C ILE A 328 14.82 -13.85 2.87
N LEU A 329 14.34 -12.61 2.98
CA LEU A 329 15.07 -11.53 3.66
C LEU A 329 15.35 -11.87 5.13
N PHE A 330 14.33 -12.31 5.87
CA PHE A 330 14.52 -12.67 7.29
C PHE A 330 15.42 -13.90 7.46
N ILE A 331 15.19 -14.98 6.69
CA ILE A 331 16.00 -16.19 6.79
C ILE A 331 17.45 -15.90 6.38
N GLY A 332 17.66 -15.19 5.27
CA GLY A 332 18.99 -14.82 4.79
C GLY A 332 19.74 -13.91 5.76
N ALA A 333 19.07 -12.92 6.34
CA ALA A 333 19.68 -12.01 7.32
C ALA A 333 20.13 -12.75 8.58
N ASN A 334 19.30 -13.68 9.08
CA ASN A 334 19.68 -14.56 10.18
C ASN A 334 20.84 -15.50 9.82
N TYR A 335 20.79 -16.11 8.63
CA TYR A 335 21.83 -17.00 8.15
C TYR A 335 23.18 -16.29 8.02
N TYR A 336 23.20 -15.03 7.55
CA TYR A 336 24.41 -14.21 7.55
C TYR A 336 24.99 -14.02 8.95
N LEU A 337 24.14 -13.68 9.94
CA LEU A 337 24.58 -13.53 11.33
C LEU A 337 25.18 -14.83 11.86
N TRP A 338 24.52 -15.96 11.64
CA TRP A 338 24.95 -17.27 12.12
C TRP A 338 26.28 -17.73 11.52
N ILE A 339 26.46 -17.60 10.21
CA ILE A 339 27.76 -17.91 9.58
C ILE A 339 28.83 -16.93 10.07
N GLY A 340 28.46 -15.66 10.23
CA GLY A 340 29.32 -14.60 10.76
C GLY A 340 29.74 -14.83 12.22
N MET A 341 29.13 -15.77 12.95
CA MET A 341 29.60 -16.18 14.27
C MET A 341 30.82 -17.10 14.20
N GLY A 342 31.02 -17.82 13.08
CA GLY A 342 32.18 -18.71 12.91
C GLY A 342 33.55 -17.99 12.89
N ARG A 343 33.55 -16.66 12.73
CA ARG A 343 34.74 -15.79 12.80
C ARG A 343 34.91 -15.09 14.15
N ILE A 344 34.11 -15.47 15.15
CA ILE A 344 34.11 -14.88 16.49
C ILE A 344 34.48 -15.97 17.50
N ALA A 345 35.62 -15.79 18.17
CA ALA A 345 36.04 -16.71 19.24
C ALA A 345 35.07 -16.62 20.43
N GLY A 346 34.61 -17.79 20.92
CA GLY A 346 33.63 -17.89 22.02
C GLY A 346 32.18 -17.97 21.55
N ALA A 347 31.92 -17.87 20.24
CA ALA A 347 30.56 -17.98 19.70
C ALA A 347 30.00 -19.41 19.73
N GLU A 348 30.85 -20.42 19.91
CA GLU A 348 30.50 -21.84 19.90
C GLU A 348 29.40 -22.16 20.92
N ARG A 349 29.40 -21.46 22.06
CA ARG A 349 28.40 -21.59 23.14
C ARG A 349 26.97 -21.28 22.71
N TYR A 350 26.80 -20.48 21.65
CA TYR A 350 25.50 -20.05 21.15
C TYR A 350 25.05 -20.82 19.91
N LEU A 351 25.96 -21.55 19.23
CA LEU A 351 25.63 -22.28 18.01
C LEU A 351 24.52 -23.33 18.23
N LYS A 352 24.43 -23.90 19.44
CA LYS A 352 23.38 -24.87 19.81
C LYS A 352 21.95 -24.33 19.70
N TYR A 353 21.76 -23.01 19.78
CA TYR A 353 20.44 -22.37 19.68
C TYR A 353 19.97 -22.19 18.23
N ILE A 354 20.91 -22.10 17.28
CA ILE A 354 20.63 -21.79 15.87
C ILE A 354 19.63 -22.78 15.26
N LYS A 355 19.75 -24.08 15.56
CA LYS A 355 18.83 -25.11 15.04
C LYS A 355 17.37 -24.87 15.43
N TYR A 356 17.12 -24.38 16.64
CA TYR A 356 15.77 -24.09 17.14
C TYR A 356 15.22 -22.81 16.50
N ILE A 357 16.04 -21.77 16.40
CA ILE A 357 15.66 -20.52 15.72
C ILE A 357 15.34 -20.80 14.25
N ASN A 358 16.17 -21.58 13.57
CA ASN A 358 15.95 -21.97 12.19
C ASN A 358 14.65 -22.78 12.02
N LEU A 359 14.37 -23.74 12.92
CA LEU A 359 13.10 -24.47 12.89
C LEU A 359 11.90 -23.54 13.04
N ILE A 360 11.95 -22.58 13.96
CA ILE A 360 10.89 -21.58 14.16
C ILE A 360 10.71 -20.75 12.88
N LEU A 361 11.78 -20.22 12.31
CA LEU A 361 11.73 -19.41 11.09
C LEU A 361 11.15 -20.20 9.90
N LEU A 362 11.52 -21.47 9.74
CA LEU A 362 11.00 -22.33 8.67
C LEU A 362 9.50 -22.64 8.85
N ILE A 363 9.06 -22.95 10.07
CA ILE A 363 7.64 -23.17 10.36
C ILE A 363 6.84 -21.89 10.12
N CYS A 364 7.33 -20.76 10.63
CA CYS A 364 6.67 -19.46 10.44
C CYS A 364 6.61 -19.07 8.96
N PHE A 365 7.69 -19.32 8.21
CA PHE A 365 7.72 -19.12 6.78
C PHE A 365 6.69 -19.99 6.07
N ALA A 366 6.61 -21.29 6.38
CA ALA A 366 5.62 -22.19 5.79
C ALA A 366 4.16 -21.74 6.03
N VAL A 367 3.83 -21.29 7.25
CA VAL A 367 2.52 -20.71 7.55
C VAL A 367 2.30 -19.43 6.75
N TRP A 368 3.29 -18.55 6.69
CA TRP A 368 3.17 -17.27 5.99
C TRP A 368 2.97 -17.43 4.47
N LEU A 369 3.56 -18.49 3.89
CA LEU A 369 3.40 -18.89 2.50
C LEU A 369 2.02 -19.45 2.16
N THR A 370 1.20 -19.77 3.16
CA THR A 370 -0.06 -20.46 2.91
C THR A 370 -1.08 -19.51 2.27
N PRO A 371 -1.59 -19.81 1.06
CA PRO A 371 -2.68 -19.04 0.46
C PRO A 371 -3.98 -19.28 1.23
N HIS A 372 -4.82 -18.25 1.32
CA HIS A 372 -6.18 -18.43 1.84
C HIS A 372 -7.07 -19.15 0.83
N ASN A 373 -6.89 -18.85 -0.47
CA ASN A 373 -7.67 -19.42 -1.57
C ASN A 373 -6.73 -20.24 -2.46
N LEU A 374 -7.02 -21.54 -2.62
CA LEU A 374 -6.36 -22.37 -3.62
C LEU A 374 -7.15 -22.33 -4.92
N PRO A 375 -6.49 -22.39 -6.10
CA PRO A 375 -7.15 -22.44 -7.38
C PRO A 375 -7.57 -23.89 -7.66
N LEU A 376 -8.59 -24.33 -6.93
CA LEU A 376 -9.14 -25.69 -7.02
C LEU A 376 -10.17 -25.78 -8.14
N SER A 377 -10.14 -26.85 -8.92
CA SER A 377 -11.24 -27.23 -9.80
C SER A 377 -12.50 -27.57 -8.99
N ALA A 378 -13.68 -27.53 -9.59
CA ALA A 378 -14.93 -27.84 -8.89
C ALA A 378 -14.96 -29.30 -8.42
N ALA A 379 -14.32 -30.22 -9.15
CA ALA A 379 -14.16 -31.61 -8.71
C ALA A 379 -13.33 -31.70 -7.42
N GLU A 380 -12.26 -30.93 -7.31
CA GLU A 380 -11.45 -30.84 -6.10
C GLU A 380 -12.19 -30.12 -4.96
N GLN A 381 -12.94 -29.04 -5.24
CA GLN A 381 -13.76 -28.36 -4.24
C GLN A 381 -14.89 -29.26 -3.70
N LEU A 382 -15.53 -30.05 -4.57
CA LEU A 382 -16.52 -31.06 -4.22
C LEU A 382 -15.90 -32.16 -3.35
N ALA A 383 -14.73 -32.67 -3.73
CA ALA A 383 -14.00 -33.68 -2.95
C ALA A 383 -13.58 -33.18 -1.56
N ILE A 384 -13.28 -31.88 -1.44
CA ILE A 384 -12.84 -31.23 -0.21
C ILE A 384 -14.03 -30.77 0.66
N GLY A 385 -15.25 -30.75 0.10
CA GLY A 385 -16.47 -30.35 0.81
C GLY A 385 -16.60 -28.83 1.03
N GLY A 386 -15.93 -28.00 0.22
CA GLY A 386 -16.02 -26.54 0.32
C GLY A 386 -14.98 -25.78 -0.52
N GLN A 387 -15.12 -24.45 -0.53
CA GLN A 387 -14.23 -23.54 -1.29
C GLN A 387 -12.80 -23.48 -0.73
N TYR A 388 -12.64 -23.75 0.56
CA TYR A 388 -11.36 -23.65 1.24
C TYR A 388 -10.89 -25.00 1.76
N HIS A 389 -9.59 -25.24 1.63
CA HIS A 389 -8.98 -26.43 2.20
C HIS A 389 -9.15 -26.46 3.74
N PRO A 390 -9.62 -27.56 4.35
CA PRO A 390 -10.02 -27.65 5.76
C PRO A 390 -8.97 -27.15 6.75
N VAL A 391 -7.70 -27.45 6.47
CA VAL A 391 -6.55 -27.02 7.27
C VAL A 391 -6.00 -25.65 6.83
N LEU A 392 -5.60 -25.51 5.55
CA LEU A 392 -4.91 -24.32 5.04
C LEU A 392 -5.77 -23.05 5.12
N LYS A 393 -7.10 -23.17 5.13
CA LYS A 393 -8.02 -22.02 5.25
C LYS A 393 -7.70 -21.15 6.46
N TRP A 394 -7.30 -21.76 7.58
CA TRP A 394 -6.96 -21.05 8.81
C TRP A 394 -5.56 -20.44 8.76
N LEU A 395 -4.60 -21.15 8.16
CA LEU A 395 -3.21 -20.66 8.05
C LEU A 395 -3.07 -19.50 7.07
N GLY A 396 -3.94 -19.43 6.05
CA GLY A 396 -3.97 -18.32 5.10
C GLY A 396 -4.58 -17.01 5.63
N LEU A 397 -5.18 -17.02 6.84
CA LEU A 397 -5.81 -15.85 7.43
C LEU A 397 -4.80 -14.82 7.97
N MET A 398 -5.23 -13.56 8.02
CA MET A 398 -4.39 -12.47 8.54
C MET A 398 -4.00 -12.62 10.01
N SER A 399 -4.85 -13.25 10.84
CA SER A 399 -4.50 -13.57 12.23
C SER A 399 -3.29 -14.50 12.32
N ALA A 400 -3.29 -15.57 11.53
CA ALA A 400 -2.18 -16.52 11.45
C ALA A 400 -0.89 -15.83 10.96
N LYS A 401 -1.00 -15.06 9.87
CA LYS A 401 0.12 -14.33 9.27
C LYS A 401 0.72 -13.32 10.25
N ASN A 402 -0.10 -12.55 10.95
CA ASN A 402 0.37 -11.60 11.96
C ASN A 402 1.09 -12.31 13.12
N ALA A 403 0.57 -13.45 13.60
CA ALA A 403 1.21 -14.21 14.66
C ALA A 403 2.62 -14.68 14.27
N VAL A 404 2.76 -15.30 13.09
CA VAL A 404 4.05 -15.83 12.63
C VAL A 404 5.05 -14.74 12.27
N VAL A 405 4.61 -13.59 11.74
CA VAL A 405 5.49 -12.43 11.50
C VAL A 405 6.08 -11.90 12.81
N ASN A 406 5.26 -11.76 13.86
CA ASN A 406 5.76 -11.36 15.17
C ASN A 406 6.79 -12.37 15.72
N PHE A 407 6.58 -13.67 15.48
CA PHE A 407 7.53 -14.69 15.92
C PHE A 407 8.83 -14.67 15.11
N ILE A 408 8.77 -14.40 13.80
CA ILE A 408 9.95 -14.18 12.94
C ILE A 408 10.77 -12.99 13.45
N ILE A 409 10.10 -11.88 13.80
CA ILE A 409 10.75 -10.68 14.32
C ILE A 409 11.46 -10.96 15.65
N LEU A 410 10.77 -11.58 16.62
CA LEU A 410 11.35 -11.94 17.92
C LEU A 410 12.52 -12.93 17.76
N SER A 411 12.40 -13.91 16.87
CA SER A 411 13.44 -14.89 16.55
C SER A 411 14.67 -14.23 15.92
N THR A 412 14.46 -13.29 15.00
CA THR A 412 15.52 -12.52 14.34
C THR A 412 16.25 -11.62 15.32
N PHE A 413 15.51 -10.93 16.19
CA PHE A 413 16.08 -10.11 17.25
C PHE A 413 16.87 -10.97 18.25
N PHE A 414 16.40 -12.17 18.58
CA PHE A 414 17.14 -13.10 19.43
C PHE A 414 18.47 -13.54 18.78
N SER A 415 18.48 -13.89 17.49
CA SER A 415 19.72 -14.15 16.74
C SER A 415 20.70 -12.99 16.81
N PHE A 416 20.19 -11.75 16.71
CA PHE A 416 21.01 -10.55 16.82
C PHE A 416 21.64 -10.39 18.22
N LEU A 417 20.88 -10.65 19.30
CA LEU A 417 21.43 -10.65 20.66
C LEU A 417 22.53 -11.70 20.82
N LEU A 418 22.33 -12.92 20.29
CA LEU A 418 23.36 -13.96 20.32
C LEU A 418 24.63 -13.54 19.58
N TYR A 419 24.47 -12.90 18.42
CA TYR A 419 25.59 -12.35 17.65
C TYR A 419 26.34 -11.29 18.43
N ARG A 420 25.63 -10.33 19.04
CA ARG A 420 26.25 -9.23 19.81
C ARG A 420 26.98 -9.73 21.06
N ARG A 421 26.48 -10.80 21.67
CA ARG A 421 27.10 -11.46 22.80
C ARG A 421 28.25 -12.38 22.40
N ALA A 422 28.40 -12.73 21.13
CA ALA A 422 29.28 -13.82 20.70
C ALA A 422 30.74 -13.65 21.16
N ASN A 423 31.25 -12.42 21.18
CA ASN A 423 32.62 -12.11 21.61
C ASN A 423 32.75 -11.68 23.09
N LYS A 424 31.65 -11.69 23.86
CA LYS A 424 31.62 -11.19 25.25
C LYS A 424 31.76 -12.32 26.27
N GLY A 425 32.35 -12.05 27.42
CA GLY A 425 32.52 -12.99 28.52
C GLY A 425 31.26 -13.07 29.37
N ARG A 426 31.44 -13.08 30.69
CA ARG A 426 30.34 -13.01 31.65
C ARG A 426 29.72 -11.60 31.65
N PRO A 427 28.39 -11.47 31.80
CA PRO A 427 27.76 -10.15 31.97
C PRO A 427 28.28 -9.51 33.27
N ARG A 428 28.37 -8.18 33.28
CA ARG A 428 28.71 -7.45 34.50
C ARG A 428 27.44 -7.15 35.31
N PRO A 429 27.53 -7.14 36.66
CA PRO A 429 26.45 -6.64 37.50
C PRO A 429 26.04 -5.23 37.05
N PHE A 430 24.73 -4.99 36.98
CA PHE A 430 24.19 -3.68 36.63
C PHE A 430 24.46 -2.64 37.73
N ALA A 431 24.61 -3.07 38.97
CA ALA A 431 25.03 -2.22 40.09
C ALA A 431 26.36 -1.50 39.81
N GLU A 432 27.27 -2.11 39.04
CA GLU A 432 28.55 -1.55 38.63
C GLU A 432 28.44 -0.52 37.49
N GLN A 433 27.27 -0.39 36.87
CA GLN A 433 27.05 0.58 35.80
C GLN A 433 26.79 1.99 36.38
N GLY A 434 27.35 3.00 35.73
CA GLY A 434 27.25 4.40 36.17
C GLY A 434 25.83 4.97 36.12
N THR A 435 25.62 6.11 36.78
CA THR A 435 24.35 6.86 36.81
C THR A 435 23.68 7.03 35.42
N PRO A 436 24.41 7.34 34.32
CA PRO A 436 23.79 7.48 33.01
C PRO A 436 23.06 6.21 32.53
N ALA A 437 23.61 5.02 32.79
CA ALA A 437 22.98 3.76 32.39
C ALA A 437 21.65 3.54 33.12
N ARG A 438 21.61 3.87 34.42
CA ARG A 438 20.40 3.78 35.24
C ARG A 438 19.31 4.74 34.76
N VAL A 439 19.68 5.99 34.47
CA VAL A 439 18.76 7.00 33.94
C VAL A 439 18.22 6.58 32.58
N VAL A 440 19.08 6.17 31.65
CA VAL A 440 18.66 5.74 30.31
C VAL A 440 17.70 4.55 30.38
N LEU A 441 17.99 3.54 31.20
CA LEU A 441 17.11 2.38 31.33
C LEU A 441 15.73 2.76 31.89
N LEU A 442 15.68 3.66 32.88
CA LEU A 442 14.41 4.16 33.44
C LEU A 442 13.64 5.03 32.46
N VAL A 443 14.31 5.90 31.69
CA VAL A 443 13.67 6.75 30.67
C VAL A 443 13.11 5.89 29.55
N VAL A 444 13.90 4.95 29.02
CA VAL A 444 13.45 4.04 27.96
C VAL A 444 12.27 3.18 28.44
N GLY A 445 12.39 2.59 29.63
CA GLY A 445 11.30 1.86 30.26
C GLY A 445 10.05 2.72 30.41
N GLY A 446 10.20 3.92 30.98
CA GLY A 446 9.12 4.88 31.17
C GLY A 446 8.41 5.26 29.88
N VAL A 447 9.14 5.51 28.79
CA VAL A 447 8.56 5.81 27.47
C VAL A 447 7.76 4.61 26.95
N CYS A 448 8.29 3.39 27.03
CA CYS A 448 7.55 2.18 26.63
C CYS A 448 6.27 2.01 27.46
N LEU A 449 6.36 2.22 28.79
CA LEU A 449 5.23 2.14 29.70
C LEU A 449 4.16 3.19 29.39
N LEU A 450 4.55 4.42 29.03
CA LEU A 450 3.63 5.48 28.62
C LEU A 450 2.86 5.09 27.35
N PHE A 451 3.53 4.59 26.32
CA PHE A 451 2.85 4.16 25.08
C PHE A 451 1.92 2.96 25.30
N LEU A 452 2.38 1.95 26.03
CA LEU A 452 1.55 0.79 26.37
C LEU A 452 0.34 1.19 27.21
N GLY A 453 0.55 2.04 28.22
CA GLY A 453 -0.51 2.50 29.12
C GLY A 453 -1.53 3.38 28.41
N ALA A 454 -1.08 4.32 27.57
CA ALA A 454 -1.96 5.16 26.78
C ALA A 454 -2.83 4.33 25.82
N TYR A 455 -2.25 3.35 25.15
CA TYR A 455 -3.03 2.49 24.24
C TYR A 455 -3.94 1.51 25.01
N ALA A 456 -3.50 0.95 26.13
CA ALA A 456 -4.35 0.13 26.99
C ALA A 456 -5.56 0.91 27.50
N TYR A 457 -5.34 2.15 27.97
CA TYR A 457 -6.42 3.06 28.35
C TYR A 457 -7.38 3.31 27.18
N SER A 458 -6.85 3.56 25.98
CA SER A 458 -7.68 3.74 24.79
C SER A 458 -8.54 2.51 24.49
N LEU A 459 -8.04 1.29 24.70
CA LEU A 459 -8.82 0.06 24.48
C LEU A 459 -9.91 -0.13 25.54
N PHE A 460 -9.63 0.18 26.81
CA PHE A 460 -10.62 0.07 27.88
C PHE A 460 -11.71 1.12 27.82
N THR A 461 -11.45 2.26 27.16
CA THR A 461 -12.39 3.38 27.00
C THR A 461 -12.98 3.46 25.60
N LEU A 462 -12.58 2.57 24.69
CA LEU A 462 -13.08 2.58 23.31
C LEU A 462 -14.55 2.19 23.27
N ASP A 463 -15.40 3.11 22.84
CA ASP A 463 -16.80 2.83 22.60
C ASP A 463 -16.95 1.89 21.38
N PRO A 464 -17.53 0.68 21.53
CA PRO A 464 -17.77 -0.24 20.42
C PRO A 464 -18.55 0.38 19.26
N ALA A 465 -19.39 1.38 19.51
CA ALA A 465 -20.16 2.07 18.48
C ALA A 465 -19.27 2.78 17.45
N THR A 466 -18.05 3.20 17.85
CA THR A 466 -17.06 3.81 16.93
C THR A 466 -16.57 2.84 15.85
N LEU A 467 -16.77 1.54 16.05
CA LEU A 467 -16.42 0.46 15.11
C LEU A 467 -17.66 -0.23 14.54
N GLU A 468 -18.84 0.37 14.66
CA GLU A 468 -20.13 -0.22 14.24
C GLU A 468 -20.40 -1.57 14.93
N LEU A 469 -19.89 -1.76 16.16
CA LEU A 469 -20.10 -2.97 16.95
C LEU A 469 -21.18 -2.74 18.00
N SER A 470 -21.99 -3.77 18.24
CA SER A 470 -23.00 -3.75 19.30
C SER A 470 -22.33 -3.69 20.70
N PRO A 471 -22.99 -3.09 21.70
CA PRO A 471 -22.39 -2.88 23.03
C PRO A 471 -21.89 -4.16 23.73
N ASP A 472 -22.53 -5.31 23.48
CA ASP A 472 -22.11 -6.62 24.01
C ASP A 472 -20.71 -7.05 23.52
N LYS A 473 -20.24 -6.46 22.41
CA LYS A 473 -18.90 -6.70 21.86
C LYS A 473 -17.81 -5.98 22.64
N ALA A 474 -18.12 -5.04 23.54
CA ALA A 474 -17.15 -4.35 24.41
C ALA A 474 -16.23 -5.31 25.20
N ARG A 475 -16.72 -6.52 25.52
CA ARG A 475 -15.92 -7.55 26.20
C ARG A 475 -14.68 -8.00 25.41
N TYR A 476 -14.68 -7.86 24.08
CA TYR A 476 -13.57 -8.28 23.24
C TYR A 476 -12.35 -7.35 23.33
N PHE A 477 -12.56 -6.13 23.84
CA PHE A 477 -11.54 -5.10 24.00
C PHE A 477 -10.70 -5.34 25.26
N LEU A 478 -11.30 -5.98 26.28
CA LEU A 478 -10.68 -6.25 27.58
C LEU A 478 -9.43 -7.13 27.45
N PHE A 479 -9.50 -8.21 26.67
CA PHE A 479 -8.42 -9.20 26.61
C PHE A 479 -7.10 -8.61 26.05
N PRO A 480 -7.08 -7.92 24.89
CA PRO A 480 -5.87 -7.23 24.43
C PRO A 480 -5.39 -6.15 25.42
N GLY A 481 -6.30 -5.40 26.04
CA GLY A 481 -5.96 -4.41 27.07
C GLY A 481 -5.25 -5.04 28.28
N LEU A 482 -5.75 -6.18 28.78
CA LEU A 482 -5.13 -6.91 29.89
C LEU A 482 -3.74 -7.45 29.54
N LEU A 483 -3.51 -7.86 28.30
CA LEU A 483 -2.17 -8.29 27.85
C LEU A 483 -1.17 -7.11 27.83
N LEU A 484 -1.62 -5.90 27.49
CA LEU A 484 -0.77 -4.70 27.61
C LEU A 484 -0.43 -4.39 29.07
N ILE A 485 -1.39 -4.55 29.99
CA ILE A 485 -1.14 -4.40 31.43
C ILE A 485 -0.15 -5.47 31.92
N LEU A 486 -0.29 -6.72 31.47
CA LEU A 486 0.65 -7.80 31.78
C LEU A 486 2.08 -7.47 31.28
N GLU A 487 2.21 -6.93 30.08
CA GLU A 487 3.49 -6.49 29.53
C GLU A 487 4.08 -5.32 30.33
N ILE A 488 3.26 -4.34 30.72
CA ILE A 488 3.66 -3.23 31.61
C ILE A 488 4.25 -3.76 32.91
N ILE A 489 3.54 -4.67 33.59
CA ILE A 489 4.00 -5.30 34.84
C ILE A 489 5.32 -6.02 34.59
N THR A 490 5.43 -6.73 33.46
CA THR A 490 6.62 -7.50 33.11
C THR A 490 7.82 -6.61 32.82
N ILE A 491 7.64 -5.47 32.16
CA ILE A 491 8.70 -4.46 31.94
C ILE A 491 9.19 -3.92 33.28
N PHE A 492 8.27 -3.58 34.20
CA PHE A 492 8.63 -3.16 35.55
C PHE A 492 9.45 -4.22 36.27
N VAL A 493 9.01 -5.48 36.25
CA VAL A 493 9.72 -6.61 36.86
C VAL A 493 11.08 -6.84 36.20
N ALA A 494 11.18 -6.76 34.87
CA ALA A 494 12.42 -6.94 34.14
C ALA A 494 13.45 -5.85 34.46
N ILE A 495 13.01 -4.59 34.55
CA ILE A 495 13.84 -3.47 34.98
C ILE A 495 14.27 -3.68 36.43
N TRP A 496 13.34 -3.99 37.33
CA TRP A 496 13.63 -4.26 38.74
C TRP A 496 14.64 -5.40 38.93
N LEU A 497 14.48 -6.52 38.21
CA LEU A 497 15.43 -7.63 38.18
C LEU A 497 16.80 -7.19 37.65
N THR A 498 16.83 -6.28 36.67
CA THR A 498 18.08 -5.71 36.16
C THR A 498 18.80 -4.89 37.24
N PHE A 499 18.08 -4.06 38.00
CA PHE A 499 18.63 -3.35 39.17
C PHE A 499 19.08 -4.29 40.30
N ARG A 500 18.61 -5.53 40.32
CA ARG A 500 19.04 -6.60 41.24
C ARG A 500 20.11 -7.52 40.66
N ASP A 501 20.81 -7.08 39.62
CA ASP A 501 21.87 -7.83 38.92
C ASP A 501 21.42 -9.15 38.28
N ARG A 502 20.10 -9.32 38.10
CA ARG A 502 19.47 -10.46 37.42
C ARG A 502 18.91 -10.07 36.06
N GLY A 503 19.58 -9.17 35.35
CA GLY A 503 19.10 -8.63 34.07
C GLY A 503 18.85 -9.69 33.00
N LEU A 504 19.65 -10.76 32.93
CA LEU A 504 19.41 -11.87 32.00
C LEU A 504 18.08 -12.59 32.28
N LEU A 505 17.72 -12.76 33.56
CA LEU A 505 16.43 -13.32 33.96
C LEU A 505 15.29 -12.36 33.57
N GLY A 506 15.48 -11.05 33.79
CA GLY A 506 14.53 -10.02 33.37
C GLY A 506 14.27 -10.05 31.87
N GLN A 507 15.31 -10.18 31.04
CA GLN A 507 15.16 -10.31 29.59
C GLN A 507 14.41 -11.57 29.18
N GLY A 508 14.79 -12.71 29.78
CA GLY A 508 14.15 -14.00 29.50
C GLY A 508 12.66 -13.98 29.85
N LEU A 509 12.32 -13.39 31.00
CA LEU A 509 10.93 -13.20 31.43
C LEU A 509 10.15 -12.32 30.44
N LEU A 510 10.71 -11.16 30.08
CA LEU A 510 10.06 -10.24 29.15
C LEU A 510 9.82 -10.91 27.80
N PHE A 511 10.83 -11.57 27.22
CA PHE A 511 10.66 -12.34 25.99
C PHE A 511 9.57 -13.43 26.09
N ALA A 512 9.56 -14.20 27.18
CA ALA A 512 8.60 -15.28 27.35
C ALA A 512 7.16 -14.74 27.42
N VAL A 513 6.93 -13.65 28.17
CA VAL A 513 5.62 -13.00 28.26
C VAL A 513 5.21 -12.41 26.92
N THR A 514 6.09 -11.71 26.23
CA THR A 514 5.78 -11.12 24.92
C THR A 514 5.45 -12.19 23.88
N VAL A 515 6.22 -13.28 23.82
CA VAL A 515 5.96 -14.40 22.89
C VAL A 515 4.59 -15.02 23.21
N THR A 516 4.33 -15.34 24.48
CA THR A 516 3.05 -15.90 24.90
C THR A 516 1.89 -14.96 24.58
N SER A 517 2.04 -13.66 24.82
CA SER A 517 0.97 -12.67 24.64
C SER A 517 0.75 -12.31 23.17
N ALA A 518 1.79 -11.88 22.46
CA ALA A 518 1.68 -11.36 21.10
C ALA A 518 1.55 -12.46 20.04
N VAL A 519 2.26 -13.58 20.19
CA VAL A 519 2.27 -14.66 19.19
C VAL A 519 1.15 -15.66 19.47
N PHE A 520 1.11 -16.25 20.68
CA PHE A 520 0.19 -17.33 20.97
C PHE A 520 -1.20 -16.83 21.37
N ALA A 521 -1.30 -16.02 22.41
CA ALA A 521 -2.59 -15.55 22.94
C ALA A 521 -3.34 -14.70 21.92
N LEU A 522 -2.74 -13.61 21.42
CA LEU A 522 -3.37 -12.76 20.40
C LEU A 522 -3.46 -13.43 19.03
N GLY A 523 -2.55 -14.34 18.69
CA GLY A 523 -2.65 -15.13 17.46
C GLY A 523 -3.89 -16.04 17.45
N ILE A 524 -4.11 -16.78 18.54
CA ILE A 524 -5.30 -17.63 18.72
C ILE A 524 -6.56 -16.76 18.85
N TYR A 525 -6.51 -15.72 19.67
CA TYR A 525 -7.65 -14.82 19.88
C TYR A 525 -8.06 -14.08 18.61
N GLY A 526 -7.11 -13.75 17.73
CA GLY A 526 -7.37 -13.14 16.43
C GLY A 526 -8.35 -13.94 15.57
N PHE A 527 -8.35 -15.29 15.66
CA PHE A 527 -9.34 -16.11 14.95
C PHE A 527 -10.75 -15.90 15.50
N VAL A 528 -10.91 -15.82 16.83
CA VAL A 528 -12.20 -15.57 17.47
C VAL A 528 -12.75 -14.19 17.10
N ILE A 529 -11.87 -13.18 17.09
CA ILE A 529 -12.26 -11.81 16.77
C ILE A 529 -12.61 -11.63 15.30
N MET A 530 -11.89 -12.31 14.41
CA MET A 530 -12.20 -12.28 12.99
C MET A 530 -13.65 -12.70 12.69
N GLU A 531 -14.17 -13.68 13.43
CA GLU A 531 -15.54 -14.15 13.29
C GLU A 531 -16.55 -13.25 14.02
N LYS A 532 -16.21 -12.76 15.22
CA LYS A 532 -17.20 -12.16 16.14
C LYS A 532 -17.18 -10.63 16.22
N ALA A 533 -16.09 -9.99 15.79
CA ALA A 533 -15.84 -8.56 15.85
C ALA A 533 -14.73 -8.12 14.85
N ASN A 534 -14.88 -8.44 13.56
CA ASN A 534 -13.87 -8.20 12.53
C ASN A 534 -13.30 -6.75 12.51
N PRO A 535 -14.11 -5.68 12.62
CA PRO A 535 -13.59 -4.30 12.67
C PRO A 535 -12.55 -4.06 13.78
N PHE A 536 -12.59 -4.83 14.87
CA PHE A 536 -11.66 -4.74 16.01
C PHE A 536 -10.31 -5.44 15.76
N LEU A 537 -10.19 -6.31 14.75
CA LEU A 537 -8.95 -7.05 14.45
C LEU A 537 -7.74 -6.12 14.24
N ARG A 538 -7.98 -4.92 13.74
CA ARG A 538 -6.98 -3.84 13.63
C ARG A 538 -6.33 -3.49 14.97
N ASN A 539 -7.14 -3.36 16.02
CA ASN A 539 -6.66 -2.95 17.33
C ASN A 539 -5.80 -4.05 17.97
N ILE A 540 -6.05 -5.32 17.63
CA ILE A 540 -5.19 -6.45 18.00
C ILE A 540 -3.82 -6.34 17.34
N ALA A 541 -3.76 -6.03 16.05
CA ALA A 541 -2.47 -5.90 15.36
C ALA A 541 -1.60 -4.78 15.95
N VAL A 542 -2.21 -3.64 16.33
CA VAL A 542 -1.51 -2.57 17.05
C VAL A 542 -1.07 -3.02 18.44
N THR A 543 -1.90 -3.80 19.14
CA THR A 543 -1.53 -4.40 20.43
C THR A 543 -0.30 -5.29 20.28
N GLN A 544 -0.29 -6.22 19.30
CA GLN A 544 0.85 -7.09 19.01
C GLN A 544 2.12 -6.28 18.71
N PHE A 545 2.00 -5.21 17.91
CA PHE A 545 3.13 -4.32 17.62
C PHE A 545 3.71 -3.71 18.88
N LEU A 546 2.87 -3.10 19.73
CA LEU A 546 3.35 -2.44 20.93
C LEU A 546 4.02 -3.42 21.89
N LEU A 547 3.44 -4.61 22.09
CA LEU A 547 4.03 -5.69 22.89
C LEU A 547 5.43 -6.07 22.34
N VAL A 548 5.53 -6.32 21.04
CA VAL A 548 6.81 -6.72 20.43
C VAL A 548 7.84 -5.60 20.52
N ILE A 549 7.50 -4.38 20.11
CA ILE A 549 8.46 -3.26 20.11
C ILE A 549 8.91 -2.88 21.52
N SER A 550 8.02 -2.85 22.52
CA SER A 550 8.44 -2.59 23.90
C SER A 550 9.43 -3.65 24.38
N CYS A 551 9.19 -4.92 24.05
CA CYS A 551 10.10 -6.02 24.34
C CYS A 551 11.46 -5.83 23.66
N LEU A 552 11.48 -5.55 22.36
CA LEU A 552 12.74 -5.36 21.61
C LEU A 552 13.55 -4.19 22.17
N VAL A 553 12.90 -3.05 22.42
CA VAL A 553 13.55 -1.82 22.90
C VAL A 553 14.13 -2.03 24.29
N VAL A 554 13.30 -2.45 25.26
CA VAL A 554 13.75 -2.65 26.64
C VAL A 554 14.85 -3.70 26.71
N ASN A 555 14.70 -4.84 26.03
CA ASN A 555 15.74 -5.88 26.00
C ASN A 555 17.03 -5.40 25.36
N THR A 556 16.96 -4.55 24.32
CA THR A 556 18.16 -3.97 23.69
C THR A 556 18.98 -3.18 24.68
N PHE A 557 18.35 -2.29 25.46
CA PHE A 557 19.04 -1.45 26.43
C PHE A 557 19.55 -2.24 27.63
N ILE A 558 18.75 -3.19 28.16
CA ILE A 558 19.24 -4.11 29.20
C ILE A 558 20.48 -4.84 28.69
N ASP A 559 20.47 -5.36 27.46
CA ASP A 559 21.60 -6.11 26.91
C ASP A 559 22.83 -5.21 26.67
N ILE A 560 22.64 -3.97 26.18
CA ILE A 560 23.73 -3.00 26.02
C ILE A 560 24.45 -2.82 27.35
N PHE A 561 23.71 -2.56 28.43
CA PHE A 561 24.31 -2.27 29.73
C PHE A 561 24.89 -3.52 30.42
N LEU A 562 24.28 -4.70 30.28
CA LEU A 562 24.83 -5.94 30.85
C LEU A 562 26.19 -6.31 30.25
N PHE A 563 26.40 -5.99 28.97
CA PHE A 563 27.64 -6.34 28.25
C PHE A 563 28.56 -5.13 27.99
N GLN A 564 28.19 -3.96 28.48
CA GLN A 564 29.05 -2.78 28.46
C GLN A 564 30.24 -3.00 29.40
N GLY A 565 31.44 -2.96 28.83
CA GLY A 565 32.68 -3.22 29.57
C GLY A 565 32.85 -4.67 30.03
N ALA A 566 32.03 -5.61 29.54
CA ALA A 566 32.25 -7.05 29.78
C ALA A 566 33.54 -7.53 29.12
N GLU A 567 34.16 -8.54 29.74
CA GLU A 567 35.39 -9.19 29.25
C GLU A 567 35.21 -9.62 27.77
N VAL A 568 36.26 -9.47 26.97
CA VAL A 568 36.22 -9.87 25.56
C VAL A 568 36.93 -11.22 25.45
N VAL A 569 36.18 -12.28 25.12
CA VAL A 569 36.72 -13.65 24.99
C VAL A 569 37.65 -13.78 23.78
N GLY A 570 37.43 -12.95 22.76
CA GLY A 570 38.33 -12.77 21.62
C GLY A 570 37.81 -11.73 20.64
N GLY A 571 38.70 -11.23 19.78
CA GLY A 571 38.34 -10.27 18.74
C GLY A 571 37.58 -10.92 17.58
N ILE A 572 36.71 -10.15 16.91
CA ILE A 572 36.12 -10.55 15.63
C ILE A 572 37.25 -10.53 14.59
N GLN A 573 37.45 -11.64 13.87
CA GLN A 573 38.45 -11.71 12.81
C GLN A 573 37.91 -11.07 11.52
N TRP A 574 38.02 -9.75 11.43
CA TRP A 574 37.68 -8.99 10.22
C TRP A 574 38.61 -9.36 9.07
N GLY A 575 38.05 -9.45 7.86
CA GLY A 575 38.81 -9.80 6.66
C GLY A 575 38.71 -11.28 6.30
N LYS A 576 38.06 -12.09 7.15
CA LYS A 576 37.78 -13.51 6.93
C LYS A 576 36.30 -13.77 6.71
N MET A 577 35.66 -12.96 5.86
CA MET A 577 34.25 -13.17 5.50
C MET A 577 34.09 -14.54 4.82
N PRO A 578 33.27 -15.45 5.36
CA PRO A 578 33.05 -16.76 4.74
C PRO A 578 32.43 -16.61 3.34
N ALA A 579 32.81 -17.47 2.39
CA ALA A 579 32.32 -17.39 1.01
C ALA A 579 30.78 -17.36 0.94
N ARG A 580 30.10 -18.18 1.76
CA ARG A 580 28.63 -18.19 1.83
C ARG A 580 28.04 -16.85 2.26
N SER A 581 28.68 -16.13 3.19
CA SER A 581 28.22 -14.81 3.64
C SER A 581 28.22 -13.78 2.51
N GLN A 582 29.16 -13.87 1.57
CA GLN A 582 29.23 -12.98 0.41
C GLN A 582 28.01 -13.18 -0.50
N TYR A 583 27.69 -14.44 -0.85
CA TYR A 583 26.50 -14.77 -1.64
C TYR A 583 25.20 -14.41 -0.92
N VAL A 584 25.15 -14.53 0.41
CA VAL A 584 23.96 -14.15 1.18
C VAL A 584 23.73 -12.64 1.16
N LEU A 585 24.76 -11.81 1.29
CA LEU A 585 24.62 -10.35 1.16
C LEU A 585 24.12 -9.95 -0.24
N VAL A 586 24.63 -10.62 -1.28
CA VAL A 586 24.13 -10.43 -2.65
C VAL A 586 22.68 -10.90 -2.78
N LEU A 587 22.34 -12.08 -2.26
CA LEU A 587 20.96 -12.60 -2.28
C LEU A 587 19.99 -11.60 -1.64
N LEU A 588 20.31 -11.10 -0.44
CA LEU A 588 19.47 -10.13 0.27
C LEU A 588 19.27 -8.84 -0.55
N CYS A 589 20.32 -8.34 -1.19
CA CYS A 589 20.24 -7.19 -2.09
C CYS A 589 19.32 -7.49 -3.29
N VAL A 590 19.55 -8.59 -4.01
CA VAL A 590 18.70 -8.97 -5.16
C VAL A 590 17.25 -9.13 -4.74
N THR A 591 16.98 -9.81 -3.61
CA THR A 591 15.64 -10.00 -3.07
C THR A 591 14.96 -8.68 -2.71
N VAL A 592 15.65 -7.73 -2.06
CA VAL A 592 15.02 -6.44 -1.72
C VAL A 592 14.78 -5.57 -2.95
N VAL A 593 15.63 -5.66 -3.98
CA VAL A 593 15.44 -4.96 -5.26
C VAL A 593 14.25 -5.55 -6.02
N ILE A 594 14.11 -6.88 -6.06
CA ILE A 594 12.92 -7.54 -6.61
C ILE A 594 11.67 -7.11 -5.83
N LEU A 595 11.74 -7.11 -4.49
CA LEU A 595 10.62 -6.71 -3.64
C LEU A 595 10.19 -5.26 -3.93
N MET A 596 11.13 -4.33 -4.06
CA MET A 596 10.83 -2.94 -4.43
C MET A 596 10.11 -2.86 -5.79
N GLY A 597 10.66 -3.56 -6.80
CA GLY A 597 10.06 -3.66 -8.14
C GLY A 597 8.63 -4.22 -8.14
N LEU A 598 8.40 -5.26 -7.33
CA LEU A 598 7.09 -5.87 -7.16
C LEU A 598 6.11 -4.90 -6.47
N MET A 599 6.56 -4.13 -5.48
CA MET A 599 5.71 -3.15 -4.79
C MET A 599 5.31 -1.98 -5.69
N GLY A 600 6.19 -1.54 -6.59
CA GLY A 600 5.87 -0.57 -7.63
C GLY A 600 4.70 -1.05 -8.51
N TYR A 601 4.77 -2.31 -8.96
CA TYR A 601 3.70 -2.97 -9.71
C TYR A 601 2.41 -3.11 -8.90
N ILE A 602 2.45 -3.69 -7.69
CA ILE A 602 1.27 -3.91 -6.84
C ILE A 602 0.50 -2.60 -6.66
N ARG A 603 1.18 -1.51 -6.33
CA ARG A 603 0.53 -0.21 -6.10
C ARG A 603 -0.18 0.32 -7.34
N SER A 604 0.40 0.13 -8.52
CA SER A 604 -0.27 0.48 -9.78
C SER A 604 -1.42 -0.48 -10.08
N GLY A 605 -1.23 -1.78 -9.87
CA GLY A 605 -2.21 -2.82 -10.17
C GLY A 605 -3.46 -2.76 -9.29
N LEU A 606 -3.33 -2.30 -8.03
CA LEU A 606 -4.47 -2.08 -7.13
C LEU A 606 -5.47 -1.05 -7.67
N ARG A 607 -5.00 -0.09 -8.48
CA ARG A 607 -5.85 0.88 -9.17
C ARG A 607 -6.37 0.39 -10.52
N GLU A 608 -6.02 -0.83 -10.92
CA GLU A 608 -6.44 -1.45 -12.19
C GLU A 608 -6.15 -0.57 -13.41
N ASP A 609 -7.20 -0.11 -14.08
CA ASP A 609 -7.18 0.78 -15.25
C ASP A 609 -7.43 2.23 -14.87
N TRP A 610 -7.06 2.68 -13.67
CA TRP A 610 -7.21 4.08 -13.24
C TRP A 610 -5.85 4.78 -13.02
N HIS A 611 -5.70 5.95 -13.65
CA HIS A 611 -4.58 6.87 -13.35
C HIS A 611 -4.78 7.54 -12.00
N VAL A 612 -6.00 8.04 -11.76
CA VAL A 612 -6.48 8.51 -10.47
C VAL A 612 -7.75 7.74 -10.17
N TYR A 613 -7.71 6.91 -9.12
CA TYR A 613 -8.79 5.99 -8.79
C TYR A 613 -10.15 6.71 -8.69
N ALA A 614 -11.18 6.16 -9.36
CA ALA A 614 -12.54 6.71 -9.46
C ALA A 614 -12.71 8.09 -10.14
N ILE A 615 -11.62 8.77 -10.52
CA ILE A 615 -11.67 10.13 -11.08
C ILE A 615 -11.19 10.17 -12.53
N MET A 616 -10.09 9.49 -12.84
CA MET A 616 -9.48 9.49 -14.17
C MET A 616 -9.09 8.08 -14.59
N GLN A 617 -9.91 7.50 -15.46
CA GLN A 617 -9.68 6.18 -16.04
C GLN A 617 -8.58 6.23 -17.12
N ASP A 618 -7.79 5.17 -17.18
CA ASP A 618 -6.82 4.88 -18.21
C ASP A 618 -7.52 4.30 -19.44
N THR A 619 -7.65 5.11 -20.50
CA THR A 619 -8.23 4.67 -21.77
C THR A 619 -7.17 4.22 -22.78
N SER A 620 -5.89 4.12 -22.42
CA SER A 620 -4.81 3.65 -23.31
C SER A 620 -5.03 2.20 -23.76
N PRO A 621 -4.65 1.79 -24.99
CA PRO A 621 -4.74 0.40 -25.48
C PRO A 621 -4.21 -0.65 -24.51
N GLU A 622 -3.24 -0.27 -23.70
CA GLU A 622 -2.53 -1.11 -22.76
C GLU A 622 -3.08 -1.04 -21.33
N ALA A 623 -4.26 -0.46 -21.12
CA ALA A 623 -4.96 -0.37 -19.83
C ALA A 623 -5.58 -1.72 -19.42
N TYR A 624 -4.74 -2.71 -19.13
CA TYR A 624 -5.13 -4.00 -18.58
C TYR A 624 -4.14 -4.47 -17.51
N THR A 625 -4.55 -5.42 -16.66
CA THR A 625 -3.65 -6.03 -15.68
C THR A 625 -2.85 -7.15 -16.35
N PRO A 626 -1.51 -7.05 -16.46
CA PRO A 626 -0.72 -8.10 -17.08
C PRO A 626 -0.70 -9.38 -16.23
N THR A 627 -0.40 -10.50 -16.87
CA THR A 627 -0.21 -11.78 -16.19
C THR A 627 0.98 -11.74 -15.24
N MET A 628 0.97 -12.59 -14.22
CA MET A 628 2.08 -12.74 -13.29
C MET A 628 3.41 -13.06 -14.00
N ALA A 629 3.39 -13.90 -15.03
CA ALA A 629 4.57 -14.23 -15.84
C ALA A 629 5.12 -13.01 -16.58
N TYR A 630 4.26 -12.17 -17.17
CA TYR A 630 4.71 -10.94 -17.83
C TYR A 630 5.31 -9.98 -16.80
N MET A 631 4.60 -9.79 -15.69
CA MET A 631 5.04 -8.90 -14.62
C MET A 631 6.40 -9.30 -14.04
N THR A 632 6.60 -10.58 -13.67
CA THR A 632 7.86 -11.02 -13.07
C THR A 632 9.03 -10.92 -14.06
N ARG A 633 8.79 -11.10 -15.36
CA ARG A 633 9.81 -10.89 -16.41
C ARG A 633 10.19 -9.41 -16.55
N VAL A 634 9.21 -8.52 -16.58
CA VAL A 634 9.48 -7.06 -16.66
C VAL A 634 10.20 -6.58 -15.42
N VAL A 635 9.70 -6.92 -14.22
CA VAL A 635 10.36 -6.58 -12.95
C VAL A 635 11.77 -7.18 -12.89
N GLY A 636 11.95 -8.45 -13.28
CA GLY A 636 13.25 -9.10 -13.33
C GLY A 636 14.23 -8.41 -14.29
N GLY A 637 13.76 -7.97 -15.46
CA GLY A 637 14.55 -7.18 -16.40
C GLY A 637 14.99 -5.83 -15.83
N ILE A 638 14.07 -5.11 -15.18
CA ILE A 638 14.36 -3.85 -14.50
C ILE A 638 15.38 -4.05 -13.36
N VAL A 639 15.24 -5.13 -12.58
CA VAL A 639 16.17 -5.50 -11.50
C VAL A 639 17.58 -5.70 -12.05
N LEU A 640 17.74 -6.45 -13.15
CA LEU A 640 19.05 -6.65 -13.78
C LEU A 640 19.63 -5.33 -14.31
N LEU A 641 18.80 -4.48 -14.90
CA LEU A 641 19.21 -3.16 -15.37
C LEU A 641 19.65 -2.25 -14.23
N PHE A 642 18.91 -2.24 -13.11
CA PHE A 642 19.29 -1.51 -11.90
C PHE A 642 20.60 -2.03 -11.32
N LEU A 643 20.73 -3.34 -11.08
CA LEU A 643 21.92 -3.95 -10.51
C LEU A 643 23.15 -3.76 -11.40
N GLY A 644 23.00 -3.88 -12.72
CA GLY A 644 24.06 -3.60 -13.68
C GLY A 644 24.47 -2.13 -13.69
N SER A 645 23.50 -1.21 -13.73
CA SER A 645 23.78 0.22 -13.75
C SER A 645 24.41 0.71 -12.44
N ILE A 646 23.93 0.27 -11.28
CA ILE A 646 24.47 0.71 -9.99
C ILE A 646 25.88 0.14 -9.75
N ALA A 647 26.14 -1.11 -10.19
CA ALA A 647 27.48 -1.67 -10.18
C ALA A 647 28.45 -0.86 -11.07
N PHE A 648 28.00 -0.46 -12.27
CA PHE A 648 28.77 0.40 -13.16
C PHE A 648 29.04 1.78 -12.55
N VAL A 649 28.03 2.43 -11.96
CA VAL A 649 28.16 3.73 -11.29
C VAL A 649 29.15 3.66 -10.13
N PHE A 650 29.07 2.62 -9.30
CA PHE A 650 30.01 2.42 -8.19
C PHE A 650 31.43 2.10 -8.66
N TRP A 651 31.57 1.33 -9.74
CA TRP A 651 32.86 1.08 -10.36
C TRP A 651 33.49 2.36 -10.91
N LEU A 652 32.73 3.17 -11.64
CA LEU A 652 33.17 4.46 -12.18
C LEU A 652 33.64 5.41 -11.07
N SER A 653 32.91 5.44 -9.96
CA SER A 653 33.29 6.21 -8.77
C SER A 653 34.61 5.75 -8.12
N GLY A 654 35.06 4.52 -8.40
CA GLY A 654 36.31 3.96 -7.88
C GLY A 654 37.56 4.32 -8.70
N LEU A 655 37.42 4.76 -9.95
CA LEU A 655 38.55 5.00 -10.87
C LEU A 655 39.42 6.21 -10.48
N GLY A 656 38.89 7.14 -9.68
CA GLY A 656 39.59 8.35 -9.24
C GLY A 656 40.42 8.19 -7.95
N GLU A 657 40.57 6.98 -7.41
CA GLU A 657 41.31 6.74 -6.16
C GLU A 657 42.84 6.89 -6.37
N HIS A 658 43.42 8.01 -5.96
CA HIS A 658 44.82 8.00 -5.54
C HIS A 658 44.91 7.22 -4.22
N ARG A 659 45.62 6.07 -4.24
CA ARG A 659 45.94 5.28 -3.05
C ARG A 659 46.60 6.18 -2.01
N SER A 660 45.83 6.68 -1.04
CA SER A 660 46.39 7.40 0.10
C SER A 660 47.19 6.41 0.94
N PRO A 661 48.34 6.79 1.52
CA PRO A 661 49.11 5.90 2.37
C PRO A 661 48.22 5.46 3.53
N SER A 662 47.99 4.16 3.64
CA SER A 662 47.25 3.57 4.75
C SER A 662 47.94 3.93 6.08
N PRO A 663 47.18 4.30 7.14
CA PRO A 663 47.74 4.42 8.48
C PRO A 663 48.41 3.09 8.87
N THR A 664 49.52 3.19 9.59
CA THR A 664 50.34 2.07 10.05
C THR A 664 49.47 0.94 10.63
N PRO A 665 49.74 -0.34 10.30
CA PRO A 665 48.94 -1.46 10.79
C PRO A 665 48.86 -1.44 12.32
N LEU A 666 47.64 -1.59 12.87
CA LEU A 666 47.47 -1.82 14.30
C LEU A 666 48.13 -3.16 14.67
N PRO A 667 48.91 -3.23 15.77
CA PRO A 667 49.53 -4.47 16.18
C PRO A 667 48.46 -5.46 16.66
N VAL A 668 48.26 -6.53 15.90
CA VAL A 668 47.52 -7.72 16.34
C VAL A 668 48.41 -8.43 17.37
N ARG A 669 48.05 -8.34 18.66
CA ARG A 669 48.67 -9.19 19.69
C ARG A 669 48.10 -10.61 19.58
N GLY A 670 48.95 -11.54 19.13
CA GLY A 670 48.86 -12.97 19.41
C GLY A 670 48.29 -13.86 18.31
N GLY A 671 49.11 -14.76 17.77
CA GLY A 671 48.69 -15.93 16.99
C GLY A 671 49.49 -16.15 15.70
N LEU A 672 50.61 -16.86 15.81
CA LEU A 672 51.44 -17.35 14.70
C LEU A 672 50.66 -18.27 13.75
N GLY A 673 50.93 -18.15 12.45
CA GLY A 673 50.50 -19.11 11.43
C GLY A 673 50.70 -18.58 10.01
N ASN A 674 51.86 -18.90 9.41
CA ASN A 674 52.17 -18.63 8.01
C ASN A 674 51.16 -19.36 7.11
N ALA A 675 50.43 -18.61 6.27
CA ALA A 675 49.72 -19.17 5.11
C ALA A 675 50.14 -18.38 3.87
N THR A 676 50.61 -19.12 2.86
CA THR A 676 51.03 -18.62 1.56
C THR A 676 49.86 -17.99 0.80
N PRO A 677 50.07 -16.91 0.03
CA PRO A 677 49.00 -16.26 -0.73
C PRO A 677 48.73 -17.02 -2.03
N GLU A 678 47.58 -17.70 -2.11
CA GLU A 678 47.04 -18.20 -3.39
C GLU A 678 46.57 -17.00 -4.25
N GLN A 679 47.36 -16.62 -5.25
CA GLN A 679 47.09 -15.49 -6.16
C GLN A 679 46.22 -15.84 -7.39
N GLY A 680 45.31 -16.84 -7.31
CA GLY A 680 44.61 -17.38 -8.49
C GLY A 680 43.09 -17.13 -8.64
N GLY A 681 42.40 -16.47 -7.68
CA GLY A 681 40.95 -16.64 -7.51
C GLY A 681 39.98 -15.48 -7.83
N THR A 682 40.45 -14.27 -8.15
CA THR A 682 39.60 -13.06 -8.14
C THR A 682 38.60 -12.97 -9.30
N HIS A 683 38.97 -13.37 -10.53
CA HIS A 683 38.04 -13.32 -11.68
C HIS A 683 36.94 -14.40 -11.63
N ARG A 684 37.24 -15.59 -11.11
CA ARG A 684 36.26 -16.69 -10.97
C ARG A 684 35.18 -16.36 -9.93
N SER A 685 35.53 -15.62 -8.88
CA SER A 685 34.60 -15.26 -7.80
C SER A 685 33.62 -14.15 -8.19
N PHE A 686 34.07 -13.13 -8.94
CA PHE A 686 33.16 -12.08 -9.44
C PHE A 686 32.15 -12.62 -10.46
N LEU A 687 32.60 -13.45 -11.42
CA LEU A 687 31.71 -14.10 -12.38
C LEU A 687 30.68 -14.99 -11.67
N GLY A 688 31.08 -15.69 -10.60
CA GLY A 688 30.18 -16.48 -9.77
C GLY A 688 29.05 -15.65 -9.15
N VAL A 689 29.33 -14.43 -8.67
CA VAL A 689 28.31 -13.51 -8.12
C VAL A 689 27.34 -13.03 -9.19
N VAL A 690 27.84 -12.72 -10.40
CA VAL A 690 27.00 -12.30 -11.52
C VAL A 690 26.08 -13.45 -11.96
N ILE A 691 26.61 -14.66 -12.13
CA ILE A 691 25.81 -15.84 -12.47
C ILE A 691 24.76 -16.11 -11.39
N PHE A 692 25.14 -16.08 -10.12
CA PHE A 692 24.21 -16.26 -9.01
C PHE A 692 23.07 -15.23 -9.05
N THR A 693 23.38 -13.96 -9.29
CA THR A 693 22.39 -12.88 -9.42
C THR A 693 21.39 -13.17 -10.54
N VAL A 694 21.89 -13.55 -11.73
CA VAL A 694 21.04 -13.90 -12.87
C VAL A 694 20.17 -15.10 -12.56
N VAL A 695 20.72 -16.16 -11.93
CA VAL A 695 19.95 -17.34 -11.53
C VAL A 695 18.81 -17.00 -10.56
N VAL A 696 19.06 -16.14 -9.57
CA VAL A 696 18.02 -15.70 -8.62
C VAL A 696 16.90 -14.94 -9.34
N VAL A 697 17.24 -14.04 -10.26
CA VAL A 697 16.24 -13.30 -11.05
C VAL A 697 15.47 -14.22 -11.99
N LEU A 698 16.14 -15.18 -12.64
CA LEU A 698 15.48 -16.18 -13.47
C LEU A 698 14.56 -17.09 -12.66
N ALA A 699 14.93 -17.45 -11.43
CA ALA A 699 14.06 -18.19 -10.52
C ALA A 699 12.80 -17.39 -10.15
N PHE A 700 12.93 -16.07 -9.95
CA PHE A 700 11.78 -15.18 -9.74
C PHE A 700 10.87 -15.10 -10.98
N ALA A 701 11.45 -14.99 -12.18
CA ALA A 701 10.67 -15.02 -13.42
C ALA A 701 9.95 -16.36 -13.61
N TYR A 702 10.64 -17.47 -13.33
CA TYR A 702 10.08 -18.83 -13.39
C TYR A 702 8.95 -19.03 -12.36
N LEU A 703 9.09 -18.48 -11.15
CA LEU A 703 8.01 -18.51 -10.16
C LEU A 703 6.74 -17.84 -10.70
N GLY A 704 6.86 -16.70 -11.38
CA GLY A 704 5.73 -16.05 -12.03
C GLY A 704 5.07 -16.92 -13.10
N GLU A 705 5.86 -17.67 -13.88
CA GLU A 705 5.36 -18.65 -14.86
C GLU A 705 4.55 -19.77 -14.19
N VAL A 706 5.10 -20.37 -13.14
CA VAL A 706 4.45 -21.44 -12.37
C VAL A 706 3.13 -20.93 -11.77
N LEU A 707 3.16 -19.76 -11.14
CA LEU A 707 1.97 -19.16 -10.53
C LEU A 707 0.92 -18.75 -11.56
N THR A 708 1.31 -18.30 -12.75
CA THR A 708 0.37 -18.01 -13.86
C THR A 708 -0.37 -19.26 -14.30
N ARG A 709 0.31 -20.42 -14.33
CA ARG A 709 -0.30 -21.70 -14.67
C ARG A 709 -1.25 -22.19 -13.58
N ILE A 710 -0.80 -22.14 -12.32
CA ILE A 710 -1.59 -22.59 -11.16
C ILE A 710 -2.82 -21.72 -10.95
N SER A 711 -2.69 -20.39 -11.09
CA SER A 711 -3.81 -19.45 -10.89
C SER A 711 -4.83 -19.44 -12.04
N GLY A 712 -4.56 -20.12 -13.16
CA GLY A 712 -5.42 -20.09 -14.35
C GLY A 712 -5.32 -18.80 -15.17
N GLU A 713 -4.35 -17.91 -14.87
CA GLU A 713 -4.07 -16.71 -15.66
C GLU A 713 -3.54 -17.02 -17.06
N ALA A 714 -2.98 -18.21 -17.30
CA ALA A 714 -2.51 -18.64 -18.62
C ALA A 714 -3.62 -18.62 -19.68
N SER A 715 -4.88 -18.84 -19.29
CA SER A 715 -6.07 -18.70 -20.15
C SER A 715 -6.52 -17.25 -20.38
N ARG A 716 -5.88 -16.26 -19.73
CA ARG A 716 -6.13 -14.81 -19.92
C ARG A 716 -5.18 -14.18 -20.95
N GLY A 717 -4.33 -14.98 -21.60
CA GLY A 717 -3.25 -14.50 -22.45
C GLY A 717 -3.73 -13.91 -23.78
N ALA A 718 -3.35 -12.65 -24.02
CA ALA A 718 -3.45 -11.87 -25.25
C ALA A 718 -4.88 -11.55 -25.75
N GLY A 719 -5.25 -10.26 -25.70
CA GLY A 719 -6.42 -9.73 -26.43
C GLY A 719 -7.65 -9.42 -25.57
N GLY A 720 -7.52 -8.49 -24.63
CA GLY A 720 -8.65 -7.94 -23.85
C GLY A 720 -9.12 -6.57 -24.31
N ARG A 721 -8.83 -6.17 -25.55
CA ARG A 721 -9.57 -5.12 -26.25
C ARG A 721 -10.00 -5.69 -27.57
N VAL A 722 -11.31 -5.95 -27.68
CA VAL A 722 -11.99 -6.12 -28.96
C VAL A 722 -12.02 -4.74 -29.63
N ALA A 723 -10.88 -4.29 -30.12
CA ALA A 723 -10.81 -3.18 -31.07
C ALA A 723 -10.96 -3.80 -32.46
N GLY A 724 -12.22 -4.00 -32.89
CA GLY A 724 -12.55 -4.32 -34.27
C GLY A 724 -12.75 -5.80 -34.64
N GLU A 725 -12.63 -6.76 -33.72
CA GLU A 725 -12.99 -8.17 -33.99
C GLU A 725 -14.47 -8.45 -33.71
N ALA A 726 -15.05 -9.40 -34.46
CA ALA A 726 -16.45 -9.79 -34.34
C ALA A 726 -16.82 -10.19 -32.90
N VAL A 727 -18.02 -9.80 -32.46
CA VAL A 727 -18.57 -10.22 -31.16
C VAL A 727 -18.80 -11.74 -31.20
N THR A 728 -17.92 -12.51 -30.54
CA THR A 728 -17.94 -13.98 -30.57
C THR A 728 -18.12 -14.59 -29.17
N PRO A 729 -18.57 -15.85 -29.07
CA PRO A 729 -18.57 -16.59 -27.80
C PRO A 729 -17.19 -16.66 -27.12
N ALA A 730 -16.09 -16.75 -27.89
CA ALA A 730 -14.74 -16.78 -27.33
C ALA A 730 -14.35 -15.45 -26.64
N ALA A 731 -14.74 -14.30 -27.23
CA ALA A 731 -14.59 -13.00 -26.58
C ALA A 731 -15.44 -12.90 -25.29
N GLY A 732 -16.63 -13.49 -25.32
CA GLY A 732 -17.52 -13.61 -24.16
C GLY A 732 -16.93 -14.42 -23.02
N GLU A 733 -16.25 -15.51 -23.34
CA GLU A 733 -15.53 -16.33 -22.38
C GLU A 733 -14.43 -15.51 -21.69
N ALA A 734 -13.59 -14.82 -22.46
CA ALA A 734 -12.52 -13.98 -21.92
C ALA A 734 -13.05 -12.88 -20.98
N LEU A 735 -14.21 -12.29 -21.31
CA LEU A 735 -14.88 -11.30 -20.48
C LEU A 735 -15.48 -11.92 -19.20
N PHE A 736 -16.11 -13.09 -19.30
CA PHE A 736 -16.69 -13.81 -18.16
C PHE A 736 -15.63 -14.18 -17.10
N TRP A 737 -14.44 -14.60 -17.55
CA TRP A 737 -13.30 -14.99 -16.68
C TRP A 737 -12.31 -13.85 -16.38
N GLY A 738 -12.57 -12.66 -16.93
CA GLY A 738 -11.73 -11.47 -16.86
C GLY A 738 -12.52 -10.26 -16.38
N LYS A 739 -12.68 -9.25 -17.24
CA LYS A 739 -13.27 -7.94 -16.91
C LYS A 739 -14.65 -8.03 -16.22
N GLY A 740 -15.50 -8.96 -16.65
CA GLY A 740 -16.84 -9.14 -16.10
C GLY A 740 -16.85 -9.70 -14.68
N ASN A 741 -15.74 -10.30 -14.21
CA ASN A 741 -15.60 -10.93 -12.89
C ASN A 741 -16.73 -11.93 -12.54
N CYS A 742 -17.47 -12.43 -13.54
CA CYS A 742 -18.65 -13.27 -13.34
C CYS A 742 -18.31 -14.56 -12.58
N TYR A 743 -17.10 -15.08 -12.80
CA TYR A 743 -16.56 -16.27 -12.14
C TYR A 743 -16.42 -16.17 -10.61
N THR A 744 -16.45 -14.96 -10.06
CA THR A 744 -16.38 -14.74 -8.60
C THR A 744 -17.63 -15.21 -7.88
N CYS A 745 -18.76 -15.23 -8.60
CA CYS A 745 -20.07 -15.61 -8.06
C CYS A 745 -20.71 -16.78 -8.81
N HIS A 746 -20.30 -17.05 -10.05
CA HIS A 746 -20.77 -18.16 -10.87
C HIS A 746 -19.65 -19.15 -11.23
N SER A 747 -20.00 -20.42 -11.42
CA SER A 747 -19.12 -21.44 -12.01
C SER A 747 -19.70 -21.97 -13.32
N ILE A 748 -18.86 -22.35 -14.28
CA ILE A 748 -19.29 -23.10 -15.49
C ILE A 748 -18.42 -24.36 -15.55
N GLY A 749 -19.09 -25.51 -15.62
CA GLY A 749 -18.45 -26.81 -15.46
C GLY A 749 -17.64 -26.89 -14.15
N GLY A 750 -16.35 -27.20 -14.28
CA GLY A 750 -15.40 -27.36 -13.18
C GLY A 750 -14.63 -26.10 -12.74
N ARG A 751 -14.95 -24.90 -13.25
CA ARG A 751 -14.20 -23.65 -12.95
C ARG A 751 -15.14 -22.58 -12.37
N GLY A 752 -14.62 -21.70 -11.52
CA GLY A 752 -15.35 -20.58 -10.89
C GLY A 752 -15.84 -20.86 -9.45
N SER A 753 -16.71 -20.00 -8.92
CA SER A 753 -17.31 -20.13 -7.58
C SER A 753 -18.84 -20.13 -7.70
N ALA A 754 -19.58 -21.06 -7.09
CA ALA A 754 -21.05 -21.10 -7.14
C ALA A 754 -21.72 -21.03 -5.75
N ILE A 755 -21.08 -20.34 -4.80
CA ILE A 755 -21.59 -20.16 -3.44
C ILE A 755 -22.48 -18.91 -3.35
N ARG A 756 -22.18 -17.91 -4.18
CA ARG A 756 -22.83 -16.59 -4.17
C ARG A 756 -23.92 -16.47 -5.23
N GLY A 757 -23.70 -17.05 -6.39
CA GLY A 757 -24.69 -17.18 -7.46
C GLY A 757 -24.82 -18.63 -7.93
N PRO A 758 -25.83 -18.93 -8.76
CA PRO A 758 -26.06 -20.27 -9.28
C PRO A 758 -24.92 -20.77 -10.15
N ASN A 759 -24.62 -22.07 -10.04
CA ASN A 759 -23.72 -22.76 -10.96
C ASN A 759 -24.35 -22.78 -12.37
N LEU A 760 -23.61 -22.29 -13.36
CA LEU A 760 -24.01 -22.12 -14.75
C LEU A 760 -23.62 -23.31 -15.66
N GLY A 761 -22.93 -24.33 -15.12
CA GLY A 761 -22.70 -25.62 -15.77
C GLY A 761 -23.83 -26.63 -15.54
N GLU A 762 -23.62 -27.89 -15.95
CA GLU A 762 -24.53 -29.03 -15.79
C GLU A 762 -24.80 -29.39 -14.32
N THR A 763 -25.72 -28.66 -13.68
CA THR A 763 -25.99 -28.76 -12.23
C THR A 763 -27.44 -28.34 -11.90
N GLY A 764 -27.91 -28.71 -10.70
CA GLY A 764 -29.28 -28.43 -10.22
C GLY A 764 -30.30 -29.49 -10.65
N PRO A 765 -31.61 -29.32 -10.32
CA PRO A 765 -32.65 -30.35 -10.54
C PRO A 765 -32.83 -30.77 -12.01
N LEU A 766 -32.46 -29.89 -12.93
CA LEU A 766 -32.60 -30.07 -14.37
C LEU A 766 -31.34 -30.69 -15.01
N HIS A 767 -30.19 -30.76 -14.33
CA HIS A 767 -28.92 -31.28 -14.87
C HIS A 767 -28.48 -30.73 -16.24
N LEU A 768 -28.86 -29.48 -16.56
CA LEU A 768 -28.55 -28.82 -17.83
C LEU A 768 -27.61 -27.61 -17.63
N PRO A 769 -26.72 -27.32 -18.60
CA PRO A 769 -25.90 -26.11 -18.59
C PRO A 769 -26.77 -24.86 -18.84
N ILE A 770 -26.27 -23.68 -18.48
CA ILE A 770 -27.08 -22.44 -18.45
C ILE A 770 -27.73 -22.09 -19.79
N GLY A 771 -27.05 -22.35 -20.92
CA GLY A 771 -27.59 -22.09 -22.24
C GLY A 771 -28.85 -22.90 -22.50
N ALA A 772 -28.83 -24.21 -22.22
CA ALA A 772 -30.03 -25.06 -22.32
C ALA A 772 -31.08 -24.72 -21.24
N ARG A 773 -30.63 -24.48 -20.00
CA ARG A 773 -31.49 -24.25 -18.84
C ARG A 773 -32.22 -22.91 -18.89
N SER A 774 -31.69 -21.93 -19.63
CA SER A 774 -32.31 -20.61 -19.81
C SER A 774 -33.69 -20.68 -20.46
N VAL A 775 -34.00 -21.72 -21.24
CA VAL A 775 -35.32 -21.94 -21.84
C VAL A 775 -36.39 -22.19 -20.77
N GLU A 776 -36.12 -23.07 -19.82
CA GLU A 776 -37.06 -23.36 -18.73
C GLU A 776 -37.18 -22.17 -17.77
N ARG A 777 -36.05 -21.49 -17.48
CA ARG A 777 -36.08 -20.27 -16.66
C ARG A 777 -36.87 -19.13 -17.30
N ALA A 778 -36.81 -18.99 -18.63
CA ALA A 778 -37.62 -18.03 -19.36
C ALA A 778 -39.12 -18.37 -19.27
N ARG A 779 -39.51 -19.66 -19.30
CA ARG A 779 -40.91 -20.07 -19.08
C ARG A 779 -41.40 -19.78 -17.67
N GLU A 780 -40.59 -20.08 -16.66
CA GLU A 780 -40.89 -19.72 -15.26
C GLU A 780 -41.07 -18.20 -15.10
N ARG A 781 -40.15 -17.42 -15.68
CA ARG A 781 -40.19 -15.96 -15.66
C ARG A 781 -41.43 -15.41 -16.38
N ALA A 782 -41.82 -16.02 -17.50
CA ALA A 782 -43.03 -15.67 -18.23
C ALA A 782 -44.29 -15.95 -17.41
N GLY A 783 -44.34 -17.09 -16.70
CA GLY A 783 -45.44 -17.43 -15.80
C GLY A 783 -45.59 -16.46 -14.61
N GLN A 784 -44.48 -15.94 -14.08
CA GLN A 784 -44.50 -14.98 -12.96
C GLN A 784 -44.86 -13.56 -13.38
N THR A 785 -44.43 -13.14 -14.57
CA THR A 785 -44.60 -11.75 -15.05
C THR A 785 -45.81 -11.57 -15.96
N GLY A 786 -46.41 -12.66 -16.45
CA GLY A 786 -47.49 -12.64 -17.45
C GLY A 786 -47.05 -12.17 -18.84
N LYS A 787 -45.74 -11.99 -19.07
CA LYS A 787 -45.16 -11.53 -20.33
C LYS A 787 -44.36 -12.65 -21.00
N PRO A 788 -44.34 -12.76 -22.34
CA PRO A 788 -43.50 -13.74 -23.00
C PRO A 788 -42.01 -13.40 -22.78
N PHE A 789 -41.22 -14.38 -22.34
CA PHE A 789 -39.77 -14.29 -22.21
C PHE A 789 -39.11 -15.35 -23.09
N THR A 790 -38.09 -14.95 -23.85
CA THR A 790 -37.20 -15.90 -24.53
C THR A 790 -36.02 -16.27 -23.64
N ALA A 791 -35.32 -17.36 -23.99
CA ALA A 791 -34.05 -17.74 -23.36
C ALA A 791 -33.02 -16.59 -23.40
N THR A 792 -32.96 -15.86 -24.51
CA THR A 792 -32.07 -14.70 -24.70
C THR A 792 -32.47 -13.53 -23.81
N ASP A 793 -33.77 -13.25 -23.70
CA ASP A 793 -34.29 -12.18 -22.83
C ASP A 793 -34.00 -12.47 -21.36
N TYR A 794 -34.15 -13.72 -20.93
CA TYR A 794 -33.80 -14.14 -19.58
C TYR A 794 -32.31 -13.90 -19.25
N LEU A 795 -31.41 -14.30 -20.16
CA LEU A 795 -29.98 -14.11 -19.98
C LEU A 795 -29.60 -12.62 -19.95
N LEU A 796 -30.23 -11.79 -20.78
CA LEU A 796 -29.98 -10.36 -20.80
C LEU A 796 -30.57 -9.65 -19.58
N GLU A 797 -31.80 -9.94 -19.18
CA GLU A 797 -32.41 -9.41 -17.94
C GLU A 797 -31.52 -9.74 -16.74
N SER A 798 -31.01 -10.97 -16.65
CA SER A 798 -30.11 -11.41 -15.56
C SER A 798 -28.79 -10.62 -15.48
N LEU A 799 -28.34 -10.03 -16.59
CA LEU A 799 -27.09 -9.26 -16.66
C LEU A 799 -27.33 -7.75 -16.55
N VAL A 800 -28.40 -7.25 -17.15
CA VAL A 800 -28.75 -5.81 -17.19
C VAL A 800 -29.45 -5.39 -15.89
N GLU A 801 -30.29 -6.27 -15.34
CA GLU A 801 -31.12 -6.07 -14.15
C GLU A 801 -31.10 -7.32 -13.24
N PRO A 802 -29.94 -7.70 -12.67
CA PRO A 802 -29.77 -8.96 -11.92
C PRO A 802 -30.72 -9.16 -10.73
N GLY A 803 -31.30 -8.08 -10.20
CA GLY A 803 -32.28 -8.13 -9.12
C GLY A 803 -33.73 -8.37 -9.57
N ALA A 804 -34.03 -8.31 -10.87
CA ALA A 804 -35.38 -8.45 -11.41
C ALA A 804 -35.91 -9.89 -11.27
N TYR A 805 -35.01 -10.88 -11.33
CA TYR A 805 -35.32 -12.28 -11.11
C TYR A 805 -34.16 -13.00 -10.42
N VAL A 806 -34.36 -13.38 -9.16
CA VAL A 806 -33.37 -14.10 -8.37
C VAL A 806 -33.78 -15.56 -8.26
N VAL A 807 -32.90 -16.47 -8.68
CA VAL A 807 -33.13 -17.91 -8.59
C VAL A 807 -33.33 -18.30 -7.12
N GLN A 808 -34.39 -19.06 -6.85
CA GLN A 808 -34.73 -19.54 -5.51
C GLN A 808 -33.52 -20.21 -4.82
N GLY A 809 -33.23 -19.80 -3.58
CA GLY A 809 -32.09 -20.28 -2.81
C GLY A 809 -30.84 -19.39 -2.87
N TYR A 810 -30.87 -18.29 -3.63
CA TYR A 810 -29.79 -17.31 -3.72
C TYR A 810 -30.25 -15.91 -3.29
N ASN A 811 -29.31 -15.11 -2.77
CA ASN A 811 -29.55 -13.71 -2.38
C ASN A 811 -29.34 -12.76 -3.57
N ASN A 812 -30.02 -11.61 -3.57
CA ASN A 812 -29.79 -10.56 -4.57
C ASN A 812 -28.48 -9.80 -4.30
N ILE A 813 -27.35 -10.38 -4.71
CA ILE A 813 -26.00 -9.83 -4.47
C ILE A 813 -25.21 -9.57 -5.74
N MET A 814 -25.78 -9.84 -6.91
CA MET A 814 -25.11 -9.64 -8.19
C MET A 814 -25.13 -8.13 -8.56
N PRO A 815 -23.96 -7.50 -8.76
CA PRO A 815 -23.89 -6.09 -9.13
C PRO A 815 -24.39 -5.86 -10.55
N VAL A 816 -24.89 -4.65 -10.82
CA VAL A 816 -25.26 -4.23 -12.18
C VAL A 816 -23.99 -4.11 -13.03
N ILE A 817 -23.76 -5.08 -13.92
CA ILE A 817 -22.43 -5.30 -14.52
C ILE A 817 -21.97 -4.21 -15.51
N TRP A 818 -22.89 -3.41 -16.03
CA TRP A 818 -22.59 -2.28 -16.91
C TRP A 818 -22.31 -0.98 -16.15
N LYS A 819 -22.45 -0.99 -14.82
CA LYS A 819 -22.07 0.12 -13.92
C LYS A 819 -20.75 -0.17 -13.19
N PRO A 820 -20.05 0.86 -12.67
CA PRO A 820 -18.91 0.65 -11.79
C PRO A 820 -19.29 -0.25 -10.60
N PRO A 821 -18.41 -1.18 -10.18
CA PRO A 821 -17.00 -1.29 -10.54
C PRO A 821 -16.70 -2.15 -11.78
N ILE A 822 -17.68 -2.82 -12.40
CA ILE A 822 -17.43 -3.78 -13.50
C ILE A 822 -17.46 -3.11 -14.88
N ALA A 823 -18.41 -2.20 -15.11
CA ALA A 823 -18.49 -1.33 -16.29
C ALA A 823 -18.28 -2.05 -17.64
N LEU A 824 -18.97 -3.17 -17.87
CA LEU A 824 -19.01 -3.81 -19.20
C LEU A 824 -19.81 -2.95 -20.19
N LYS A 825 -19.26 -2.78 -21.39
CA LYS A 825 -19.92 -2.11 -22.53
C LYS A 825 -20.99 -3.00 -23.15
N PRO A 826 -21.94 -2.46 -23.92
CA PRO A 826 -23.02 -3.27 -24.51
C PRO A 826 -22.48 -4.40 -25.40
N GLU A 827 -21.48 -4.12 -26.24
CA GLU A 827 -20.87 -5.16 -27.10
C GLU A 827 -20.09 -6.22 -26.29
N GLU A 828 -19.55 -5.85 -25.12
CA GLU A 828 -18.92 -6.81 -24.20
C GLU A 828 -19.98 -7.68 -23.51
N ILE A 829 -21.12 -7.12 -23.13
CA ILE A 829 -22.26 -7.87 -22.56
C ILE A 829 -22.84 -8.82 -23.61
N LYS A 830 -22.97 -8.37 -24.87
CA LYS A 830 -23.38 -9.22 -25.99
C LYS A 830 -22.44 -10.43 -26.14
N ALA A 831 -21.13 -10.21 -26.08
CA ALA A 831 -20.16 -11.30 -26.13
C ALA A 831 -20.38 -12.29 -24.97
N VAL A 832 -20.53 -11.80 -23.74
CA VAL A 832 -20.81 -12.65 -22.56
C VAL A 832 -22.09 -13.47 -22.75
N VAL A 833 -23.17 -12.90 -23.28
CA VAL A 833 -24.42 -13.64 -23.55
C VAL A 833 -24.23 -14.71 -24.62
N LEU A 834 -23.48 -14.42 -25.69
CA LEU A 834 -23.15 -15.43 -26.72
C LEU A 834 -22.37 -16.61 -26.12
N TYR A 835 -21.47 -16.36 -25.17
CA TYR A 835 -20.78 -17.42 -24.43
C TYR A 835 -21.72 -18.23 -23.53
N LEU A 836 -22.65 -17.59 -22.84
CA LEU A 836 -23.64 -18.29 -22.01
C LEU A 836 -24.59 -19.13 -22.85
N GLN A 837 -25.01 -18.63 -24.02
CA GLN A 837 -25.78 -19.40 -25.00
C GLN A 837 -25.00 -20.62 -25.50
N SER A 838 -23.69 -20.50 -25.73
CA SER A 838 -22.87 -21.64 -26.19
C SER A 838 -22.74 -22.77 -25.15
N GLN A 839 -23.15 -22.54 -23.90
CA GLN A 839 -23.26 -23.58 -22.86
C GLN A 839 -24.55 -24.40 -23.05
N GLY A 840 -24.66 -25.10 -24.19
CA GLY A 840 -25.76 -26.03 -24.49
C GLY A 840 -27.06 -25.41 -25.05
N GLY A 841 -27.06 -24.12 -25.39
CA GLY A 841 -28.17 -23.43 -26.08
C GLY A 841 -27.82 -23.04 -27.52
N THR A 842 -28.76 -22.38 -28.21
CA THR A 842 -28.53 -21.83 -29.55
C THR A 842 -27.85 -20.46 -29.44
N VAL A 843 -26.70 -20.32 -30.09
CA VAL A 843 -25.97 -19.04 -30.18
C VAL A 843 -26.62 -18.17 -31.25
N ASP A 844 -27.23 -17.06 -30.84
CA ASP A 844 -27.94 -16.16 -31.75
C ASP A 844 -27.70 -14.70 -31.40
N GLY A 845 -26.74 -14.09 -32.11
CA GLY A 845 -26.42 -12.68 -31.97
C GLY A 845 -27.53 -11.74 -32.45
N LYS A 846 -28.37 -12.17 -33.41
CA LYS A 846 -29.49 -11.35 -33.91
C LYS A 846 -30.63 -11.31 -32.90
N ALA A 847 -30.90 -12.42 -32.22
CA ALA A 847 -31.86 -12.45 -31.11
C ALA A 847 -31.41 -11.54 -29.94
N ILE A 848 -30.10 -11.46 -29.67
CA ILE A 848 -29.56 -10.52 -28.67
C ILE A 848 -29.79 -9.08 -29.13
N ASP A 849 -29.47 -8.76 -30.40
CA ASP A 849 -29.70 -7.42 -30.95
C ASP A 849 -31.19 -7.03 -30.95
N ALA A 850 -32.10 -7.99 -31.12
CA ALA A 850 -33.54 -7.76 -31.12
C ALA A 850 -34.16 -7.68 -29.72
N SER A 851 -33.44 -8.06 -28.66
CA SER A 851 -33.98 -8.11 -27.30
C SER A 851 -34.24 -6.71 -26.73
N PRO A 852 -35.39 -6.46 -26.09
CA PRO A 852 -35.71 -5.18 -25.44
C PRO A 852 -34.67 -4.77 -24.39
N PHE A 853 -34.13 -5.74 -23.64
CA PHE A 853 -33.12 -5.49 -22.60
C PHE A 853 -31.79 -5.03 -23.19
N PHE A 854 -31.40 -5.57 -24.34
CA PHE A 854 -30.17 -5.16 -25.00
C PHE A 854 -30.31 -3.79 -25.68
N GLN A 855 -31.49 -3.49 -26.21
CA GLN A 855 -31.82 -2.16 -26.74
C GLN A 855 -31.86 -1.11 -25.62
N GLN A 856 -32.44 -1.44 -24.46
CA GLN A 856 -32.40 -0.60 -23.27
C GLN A 856 -30.96 -0.36 -22.81
N LEU A 857 -30.13 -1.40 -22.76
CA LEU A 857 -28.71 -1.31 -22.40
C LEU A 857 -27.92 -0.41 -23.37
N LYS A 858 -28.14 -0.53 -24.68
CA LYS A 858 -27.54 0.34 -25.69
C LYS A 858 -28.02 1.79 -25.59
N ALA A 859 -29.28 2.00 -25.22
CA ALA A 859 -29.85 3.33 -25.00
C ALA A 859 -29.37 3.99 -23.69
N THR A 860 -29.05 3.20 -22.66
CA THR A 860 -28.59 3.70 -21.35
C THR A 860 -27.07 3.77 -21.20
N THR A 861 -26.31 3.08 -22.05
CA THR A 861 -24.84 3.15 -22.05
C THR A 861 -24.37 4.16 -23.09
N PRO A 862 -23.58 5.20 -22.73
CA PRO A 862 -23.20 6.22 -23.69
C PRO A 862 -22.33 5.63 -24.80
N THR A 863 -22.80 5.64 -26.04
CA THR A 863 -21.91 5.59 -27.19
C THR A 863 -21.09 6.87 -27.18
N THR A 864 -19.78 6.73 -27.39
CA THR A 864 -18.83 7.84 -27.51
C THR A 864 -19.26 8.72 -28.69
N GLU A 865 -20.15 9.68 -28.46
CA GLU A 865 -20.34 10.91 -29.22
C GLU A 865 -21.50 11.69 -28.59
N THR A 866 -21.15 12.89 -28.10
CA THR A 866 -22.04 14.04 -27.87
C THR A 866 -23.22 13.85 -26.91
N ARG A 867 -23.01 14.28 -25.66
CA ARG A 867 -24.06 14.42 -24.63
C ARG A 867 -25.07 15.49 -25.07
N VAL A 868 -26.23 15.07 -25.58
CA VAL A 868 -27.46 15.87 -25.59
C VAL A 868 -28.48 15.10 -24.76
N VAL A 869 -28.87 15.66 -23.62
CA VAL A 869 -29.89 15.08 -22.74
C VAL A 869 -31.24 15.22 -23.45
N GLU A 870 -31.82 14.12 -23.92
CA GLU A 870 -33.22 14.16 -24.36
C GLU A 870 -34.13 14.46 -23.17
N ALA A 871 -35.07 15.38 -23.37
CA ALA A 871 -36.01 15.79 -22.35
C ALA A 871 -36.99 14.64 -22.05
N TRP A 872 -37.11 14.30 -20.76
CA TRP A 872 -38.13 13.40 -20.23
C TRP A 872 -39.52 13.83 -20.72
N LYS A 873 -40.28 12.89 -21.29
CA LYS A 873 -41.65 13.11 -21.77
C LYS A 873 -42.64 12.44 -20.81
N PRO A 874 -43.58 13.18 -20.21
CA PRO A 874 -44.58 12.59 -19.33
C PRO A 874 -45.56 11.71 -20.13
N TYR A 875 -46.04 10.64 -19.50
CA TYR A 875 -47.08 9.74 -20.03
C TYR A 875 -48.42 10.44 -20.35
N LEU A 876 -48.74 11.52 -19.62
CA LEU A 876 -49.86 12.42 -19.86
C LEU A 876 -49.37 13.87 -19.77
N SER A 877 -49.88 14.78 -20.60
CA SER A 877 -49.55 16.20 -20.46
C SER A 877 -50.16 16.76 -19.17
N GLY A 878 -49.35 17.36 -18.31
CA GLY A 878 -49.79 18.07 -17.12
C GLY A 878 -49.95 19.56 -17.36
N ASP A 879 -50.85 20.21 -16.63
CA ASP A 879 -51.07 21.65 -16.57
C ASP A 879 -50.36 22.26 -15.36
N PRO A 880 -49.28 23.06 -15.54
CA PRO A 880 -48.54 23.69 -14.45
C PRO A 880 -49.38 24.60 -13.53
N GLU A 881 -50.43 25.25 -14.04
CA GLU A 881 -51.27 26.14 -13.21
C GLU A 881 -52.19 25.32 -12.30
N ARG A 882 -52.68 24.17 -12.76
CA ARG A 882 -53.40 23.22 -11.91
C ARG A 882 -52.47 22.56 -10.90
N GLY A 883 -51.27 22.17 -11.33
CA GLY A 883 -50.24 21.64 -10.44
C GLY A 883 -49.82 22.61 -9.34
N LYS A 884 -49.72 23.89 -9.65
CA LYS A 884 -49.45 24.95 -8.68
C LYS A 884 -50.56 25.06 -7.64
N ARG A 885 -51.83 25.02 -8.07
CA ARG A 885 -52.98 25.03 -7.14
C ARG A 885 -52.96 23.80 -6.23
N LEU A 886 -52.71 22.62 -6.77
CA LEU A 886 -52.58 21.38 -6.00
C LEU A 886 -51.43 21.45 -4.98
N PHE A 887 -50.28 22.01 -5.38
CA PHE A 887 -49.12 22.16 -4.50
C PHE A 887 -49.43 23.05 -3.27
N PHE A 888 -50.14 24.16 -3.47
CA PHE A 888 -50.44 25.16 -2.42
C PHE A 888 -51.79 24.96 -1.71
N ASP A 889 -52.63 24.01 -2.14
CA ASP A 889 -53.88 23.68 -1.46
C ASP A 889 -53.63 22.82 -0.22
N LEU A 890 -53.50 23.48 0.94
CA LEU A 890 -53.19 22.84 2.22
C LEU A 890 -54.28 21.86 2.70
N GLY A 891 -55.52 21.98 2.21
CA GLY A 891 -56.62 21.06 2.49
C GLY A 891 -56.84 20.00 1.41
N GLY A 892 -56.07 20.08 0.31
CA GLY A 892 -56.23 19.27 -0.88
C GLY A 892 -55.52 17.91 -0.84
N PRO A 893 -55.64 17.12 -1.91
CA PRO A 893 -55.06 15.78 -1.99
C PRO A 893 -53.52 15.78 -2.01
N ALA A 894 -52.87 16.86 -2.49
CA ALA A 894 -51.42 17.01 -2.56
C ALA A 894 -50.81 17.72 -1.33
N GLY A 895 -51.27 18.93 -0.98
CA GLY A 895 -50.86 19.63 0.24
C GLY A 895 -49.35 19.84 0.42
N CYS A 896 -48.57 19.84 -0.67
CA CYS A 896 -47.10 19.80 -0.61
C CYS A 896 -46.50 21.02 0.09
N ALA A 897 -47.14 22.19 -0.02
CA ALA A 897 -46.72 23.43 0.61
C ALA A 897 -46.79 23.40 2.16
N VAL A 898 -47.45 22.41 2.77
CA VAL A 898 -47.41 22.20 4.23
C VAL A 898 -45.97 21.96 4.69
N CYS A 899 -45.21 21.18 3.92
CA CYS A 899 -43.85 20.78 4.28
C CYS A 899 -42.78 21.45 3.43
N HIS A 900 -43.05 21.79 2.17
CA HIS A 900 -42.05 22.29 1.21
C HIS A 900 -42.23 23.77 0.86
N LYS A 901 -41.12 24.49 0.81
CA LYS A 901 -41.05 25.90 0.40
C LYS A 901 -40.78 26.04 -1.10
N VAL A 902 -41.48 26.95 -1.76
CA VAL A 902 -41.24 27.41 -3.15
C VAL A 902 -41.32 28.93 -3.18
N GLY A 903 -40.22 29.60 -3.57
CA GLY A 903 -40.10 31.05 -3.45
C GLY A 903 -40.16 31.46 -1.98
N GLU A 904 -41.08 32.37 -1.60
CA GLU A 904 -41.29 32.76 -0.20
C GLU A 904 -42.47 32.06 0.49
N GLN A 905 -43.08 31.06 -0.16
CA GLN A 905 -44.33 30.43 0.32
C GLN A 905 -44.13 28.94 0.62
N GLY A 906 -44.69 28.45 1.73
CA GLY A 906 -44.67 27.04 2.14
C GLY A 906 -43.88 26.75 3.42
N GLY A 907 -43.82 25.47 3.81
CA GLY A 907 -43.15 24.99 5.03
C GLY A 907 -41.66 24.69 4.85
N MET A 908 -40.95 24.53 5.97
CA MET A 908 -39.50 24.23 6.02
C MET A 908 -39.22 22.82 6.57
N VAL A 909 -40.23 21.96 6.61
CA VAL A 909 -40.12 20.59 7.16
C VAL A 909 -39.43 19.66 6.16
N GLY A 910 -39.75 19.82 4.87
CA GLY A 910 -39.07 19.18 3.75
C GLY A 910 -38.10 20.14 3.03
N PRO A 911 -37.26 19.62 2.13
CA PRO A 911 -36.31 20.44 1.36
C PRO A 911 -37.03 21.50 0.52
N GLU A 912 -36.37 22.65 0.34
CA GLU A 912 -36.86 23.73 -0.52
C GLU A 912 -36.89 23.29 -1.99
N LEU A 913 -38.01 23.54 -2.68
CA LEU A 913 -38.27 23.07 -4.04
C LEU A 913 -38.22 24.17 -5.10
N THR A 914 -37.85 25.41 -4.74
CA THR A 914 -37.81 26.59 -5.63
C THR A 914 -37.08 26.37 -6.95
N LYS A 915 -36.06 25.51 -6.98
CA LYS A 915 -35.25 25.19 -8.17
C LYS A 915 -35.18 23.70 -8.47
N ILE A 916 -36.14 22.92 -8.00
CA ILE A 916 -36.06 21.45 -8.00
C ILE A 916 -35.82 20.87 -9.40
N ALA A 917 -36.35 21.50 -10.46
CA ALA A 917 -36.18 21.04 -11.83
C ALA A 917 -34.80 21.36 -12.44
N ALA A 918 -34.01 22.25 -11.82
CA ALA A 918 -32.64 22.52 -12.24
C ALA A 918 -31.63 21.55 -11.60
N ILE A 919 -31.97 20.96 -10.45
CA ILE A 919 -31.07 20.10 -9.68
C ILE A 919 -31.45 18.62 -9.69
N GLN A 920 -32.69 18.28 -10.05
CA GLN A 920 -33.18 16.91 -10.03
C GLN A 920 -33.92 16.53 -11.31
N SER A 921 -33.80 15.25 -11.68
CA SER A 921 -34.48 14.72 -12.86
C SER A 921 -36.00 14.61 -12.61
N PRO A 922 -36.83 14.70 -13.66
CA PRO A 922 -38.28 14.52 -13.52
C PRO A 922 -38.66 13.16 -12.92
N GLN A 923 -37.88 12.12 -13.24
CA GLN A 923 -38.05 10.78 -12.67
C GLN A 923 -37.81 10.78 -11.16
N TYR A 924 -36.77 11.47 -10.70
CA TYR A 924 -36.47 11.61 -9.27
C TYR A 924 -37.58 12.33 -8.52
N ILE A 925 -38.14 13.40 -9.09
CA ILE A 925 -39.24 14.15 -8.48
C ILE A 925 -40.50 13.28 -8.37
N LEU A 926 -40.83 12.55 -9.43
CA LEU A 926 -41.98 11.63 -9.46
C LEU A 926 -41.84 10.49 -8.44
N GLU A 927 -40.66 9.88 -8.38
CA GLU A 927 -40.32 8.81 -7.44
C GLU A 927 -40.33 9.30 -6.00
N SER A 928 -39.87 10.54 -5.74
CA SER A 928 -39.92 11.15 -4.41
C SER A 928 -41.36 11.41 -3.94
N ILE A 929 -42.31 11.63 -4.85
CA ILE A 929 -43.73 11.79 -4.53
C ILE A 929 -44.40 10.44 -4.26
N LEU A 930 -44.07 9.42 -5.04
CA LEU A 930 -44.72 8.10 -4.97
C LEU A 930 -44.10 7.15 -3.95
N GLU A 931 -42.79 7.26 -3.70
CA GLU A 931 -42.00 6.41 -2.81
C GLU A 931 -41.06 7.24 -1.91
N PRO A 932 -41.60 8.11 -1.04
CA PRO A 932 -40.80 9.11 -0.31
C PRO A 932 -39.74 8.55 0.66
N SER A 933 -39.84 7.28 1.05
CA SER A 933 -38.85 6.61 1.93
C SER A 933 -37.73 5.92 1.16
N LYS A 934 -37.77 5.88 -0.18
CA LYS A 934 -36.78 5.18 -1.02
C LYS A 934 -35.44 5.89 -1.10
N VAL A 935 -35.48 7.23 -1.21
CA VAL A 935 -34.32 8.10 -1.15
C VAL A 935 -34.67 9.34 -0.32
N VAL A 936 -34.12 9.42 0.88
CA VAL A 936 -34.34 10.55 1.79
C VAL A 936 -33.13 11.49 1.70
N VAL A 937 -33.38 12.75 1.33
CA VAL A 937 -32.32 13.76 1.18
C VAL A 937 -31.55 13.93 2.51
N PRO A 938 -30.21 13.84 2.50
CA PRO A 938 -29.40 14.07 3.70
C PRO A 938 -29.75 15.41 4.36
N GLY A 939 -30.14 15.37 5.64
CA GLY A 939 -30.59 16.53 6.41
C GLY A 939 -32.10 16.62 6.66
N TYR A 940 -32.95 15.94 5.88
CA TYR A 940 -34.42 16.10 5.95
C TYR A 940 -35.20 14.83 6.36
N GLY A 941 -34.57 13.67 6.54
CA GLY A 941 -35.26 12.51 7.12
C GLY A 941 -34.41 11.48 7.88
N PHE A 942 -33.14 11.78 8.18
CA PHE A 942 -32.35 11.04 9.18
C PHE A 942 -32.14 11.84 10.49
N THR A 943 -32.77 13.02 10.57
CA THR A 943 -32.74 13.95 11.70
C THR A 943 -34.07 14.01 12.45
N VAL A 944 -35.06 13.22 12.01
CA VAL A 944 -36.32 13.03 12.77
C VAL A 944 -35.98 12.16 13.98
N THR A 945 -36.02 12.81 15.13
CA THR A 945 -35.71 12.22 16.42
C THR A 945 -37.02 11.89 17.12
N SER A 946 -37.26 10.62 17.46
CA SER A 946 -38.30 10.26 18.42
C SER A 946 -37.72 10.42 19.82
N LEU A 947 -38.22 11.38 20.58
CA LEU A 947 -37.86 11.63 21.97
C LEU A 947 -38.94 11.02 22.87
N THR A 948 -38.60 9.95 23.57
CA THR A 948 -39.45 9.42 24.64
C THR A 948 -39.18 10.23 25.90
N LEU A 949 -40.20 10.91 26.41
CA LEU A 949 -40.13 11.71 27.62
C LEU A 949 -40.34 10.86 28.87
N GLN A 950 -39.86 11.34 30.02
CA GLN A 950 -40.06 10.67 31.33
C GLN A 950 -41.54 10.45 31.70
N ASP A 951 -42.45 11.26 31.14
CA ASP A 951 -43.90 11.13 31.31
C ASP A 951 -44.55 10.13 30.32
N GLY A 952 -43.75 9.45 29.50
CA GLY A 952 -44.19 8.45 28.52
C GLY A 952 -44.64 9.03 27.17
N ARG A 953 -44.62 10.35 26.97
CA ARG A 953 -44.94 10.94 25.65
C ARG A 953 -43.79 10.73 24.67
N VAL A 954 -44.12 10.43 23.42
CA VAL A 954 -43.15 10.32 22.32
C VAL A 954 -43.33 11.51 21.38
N ILE A 955 -42.30 12.35 21.29
CA ILE A 955 -42.27 13.49 20.37
C ILE A 955 -41.43 13.13 19.16
N THR A 956 -42.01 13.23 17.97
CA THR A 956 -41.35 12.87 16.70
C THR A 956 -41.23 14.12 15.83
N GLY A 957 -40.01 14.51 15.51
CA GLY A 957 -39.77 15.66 14.64
C GLY A 957 -38.29 15.93 14.36
N THR A 958 -38.01 16.91 13.52
CA THR A 958 -36.65 17.27 13.07
C THR A 958 -36.01 18.23 14.08
N VAL A 959 -34.84 17.89 14.61
CA VAL A 959 -34.09 18.78 15.51
C VAL A 959 -33.58 20.00 14.73
N LYS A 960 -34.08 21.19 15.07
CA LYS A 960 -33.73 22.46 14.41
C LYS A 960 -32.56 23.16 15.10
N ALA A 961 -32.49 23.09 16.42
CA ALA A 961 -31.42 23.64 17.23
C ALA A 961 -31.30 22.84 18.54
N GLU A 962 -30.08 22.76 19.06
CA GLU A 962 -29.80 22.04 20.31
C GLU A 962 -28.74 22.84 21.09
N ASP A 963 -29.07 23.25 22.32
CA ASP A 963 -28.13 23.89 23.24
C ASP A 963 -27.78 22.95 24.41
N GLU A 964 -26.99 23.39 25.39
CA GLU A 964 -26.55 22.54 26.49
C GLU A 964 -27.71 21.96 27.33
N THR A 965 -28.88 22.60 27.33
CA THR A 965 -29.99 22.24 28.23
C THR A 965 -31.27 21.84 27.52
N THR A 966 -31.45 22.22 26.25
CA THR A 966 -32.69 22.05 25.50
C THR A 966 -32.46 21.55 24.06
N ILE A 967 -33.47 20.86 23.53
CA ILE A 967 -33.58 20.41 22.14
C ILE A 967 -34.82 21.10 21.55
N GLU A 968 -34.66 21.84 20.46
CA GLU A 968 -35.76 22.39 19.67
C GLU A 968 -36.09 21.44 18.52
N VAL A 969 -37.29 20.86 18.55
CA VAL A 969 -37.79 19.87 17.59
C VAL A 969 -38.94 20.47 16.80
N VAL A 970 -38.88 20.41 15.48
CA VAL A 970 -39.98 20.77 14.58
C VAL A 970 -40.79 19.50 14.30
N ASP A 971 -42.04 19.44 14.75
CA ASP A 971 -42.91 18.31 14.49
C ASP A 971 -43.42 18.29 13.03
N ALA A 972 -44.12 17.21 12.67
CA ALA A 972 -44.66 17.02 11.32
C ALA A 972 -45.71 18.08 10.92
N GLN A 973 -46.21 18.88 11.87
CA GLN A 973 -47.13 19.99 11.64
C GLN A 973 -46.39 21.33 11.50
N GLY A 974 -45.06 21.33 11.56
CA GLY A 974 -44.23 22.52 11.45
C GLY A 974 -44.14 23.33 12.74
N GLN A 975 -44.65 22.84 13.87
CA GLN A 975 -44.56 23.52 15.16
C GLN A 975 -43.21 23.24 15.83
N VAL A 976 -42.58 24.29 16.38
CA VAL A 976 -41.33 24.18 17.12
C VAL A 976 -41.63 23.88 18.58
N GLN A 977 -41.22 22.71 19.06
CA GLN A 977 -41.31 22.29 20.45
C GLN A 977 -39.93 22.34 21.11
N LYS A 978 -39.81 23.08 22.21
CA LYS A 978 -38.56 23.17 22.99
C LYS A 978 -38.62 22.21 24.18
N ILE A 979 -37.74 21.23 24.19
CA ILE A 979 -37.74 20.09 25.12
C ILE A 979 -36.48 20.14 25.97
N ALA A 980 -36.61 20.11 27.29
CA ALA A 980 -35.44 20.02 28.16
C ALA A 980 -34.78 18.64 28.01
N LYS A 981 -33.46 18.58 27.81
CA LYS A 981 -32.73 17.31 27.67
C LYS A 981 -32.88 16.40 28.87
N ALA A 982 -33.02 16.98 30.06
CA ALA A 982 -33.19 16.27 31.31
C ALA A 982 -34.46 15.38 31.35
N VAL A 983 -35.47 15.66 30.53
CA VAL A 983 -36.71 14.88 30.47
C VAL A 983 -36.73 13.84 29.36
N VAL A 984 -35.67 13.73 28.54
CA VAL A 984 -35.56 12.74 27.45
C VAL A 984 -34.98 11.44 27.98
N VAL A 985 -35.73 10.34 27.84
CA VAL A 985 -35.35 8.98 28.25
C VAL A 985 -34.67 8.23 27.11
N GLU A 986 -35.16 8.39 25.89
CA GLU A 986 -34.67 7.65 24.72
C GLU A 986 -34.73 8.51 23.46
N ARG A 987 -33.71 8.38 22.61
CA ARG A 987 -33.55 9.12 21.36
C ARG A 987 -33.41 8.13 20.20
N GLY A 988 -34.46 7.96 19.39
CA GLY A 988 -34.47 7.08 18.23
C GLY A 988 -34.37 7.83 16.90
N LYS A 989 -33.66 7.28 15.91
CA LYS A 989 -33.71 7.75 14.50
C LYS A 989 -34.81 6.98 13.77
N GLN A 990 -35.68 7.66 13.03
CA GLN A 990 -36.65 6.98 12.16
C GLN A 990 -36.00 6.51 10.85
N GLU A 991 -36.42 5.33 10.39
CA GLU A 991 -36.02 4.73 9.10
C GLU A 991 -36.97 5.09 7.94
N ARG A 992 -38.02 5.89 8.19
CA ARG A 992 -39.06 6.26 7.22
C ARG A 992 -39.20 7.77 7.09
N SER A 993 -39.54 8.22 5.89
CA SER A 993 -39.76 9.63 5.60
C SER A 993 -41.03 10.15 6.29
N PRO A 994 -41.03 11.39 6.82
CA PRO A 994 -42.24 12.06 7.31
C PRO A 994 -43.19 12.49 6.18
N MET A 995 -42.76 12.42 4.93
CA MET A 995 -43.63 12.63 3.77
C MET A 995 -44.59 11.43 3.60
N PRO A 996 -45.92 11.65 3.46
CA PRO A 996 -46.89 10.56 3.34
C PRO A 996 -46.59 9.62 2.17
N ASP A 997 -46.66 8.31 2.39
CA ASP A 997 -46.41 7.28 1.38
C ASP A 997 -47.65 6.89 0.56
N ASN A 998 -48.79 7.56 0.81
CA ASN A 998 -50.08 7.23 0.20
C ASN A 998 -50.51 8.20 -0.92
N PHE A 999 -49.60 9.00 -1.50
CA PHE A 999 -49.95 9.92 -2.58
C PHE A 999 -50.49 9.22 -3.84
N SER A 1000 -50.07 7.98 -4.09
CA SER A 1000 -50.63 7.13 -5.16
C SER A 1000 -52.13 6.82 -4.98
N GLN A 1001 -52.65 6.95 -3.76
CA GLN A 1001 -54.06 6.75 -3.42
C GLN A 1001 -54.82 8.08 -3.28
N ARG A 1002 -54.10 9.17 -3.02
CA ARG A 1002 -54.66 10.52 -2.82
C ARG A 1002 -54.75 11.33 -4.10
N LEU A 1003 -53.82 11.13 -5.03
CA LEU A 1003 -53.74 11.86 -6.30
C LEU A 1003 -54.28 10.99 -7.43
N THR A 1004 -55.08 11.57 -8.31
CA THR A 1004 -55.36 10.93 -9.59
C THR A 1004 -54.10 10.97 -10.47
N VAL A 1005 -54.06 10.13 -11.51
CA VAL A 1005 -52.95 10.15 -12.48
C VAL A 1005 -52.82 11.55 -13.10
N GLN A 1006 -53.93 12.26 -13.35
CA GLN A 1006 -53.89 13.62 -13.88
C GLN A 1006 -53.35 14.62 -12.84
N ASP A 1007 -53.75 14.53 -11.57
CA ASP A 1007 -53.26 15.41 -10.50
C ASP A 1007 -51.75 15.30 -10.31
N LEU A 1008 -51.23 14.06 -10.37
CA LEU A 1008 -49.79 13.79 -10.27
C LEU A 1008 -49.02 14.38 -11.44
N HIS A 1009 -49.57 14.27 -12.66
CA HIS A 1009 -48.97 14.85 -13.86
C HIS A 1009 -49.03 16.38 -13.88
N ASP A 1010 -50.13 16.97 -13.42
CA ASP A 1010 -50.28 18.42 -13.25
C ASP A 1010 -49.27 18.94 -12.20
N LEU A 1011 -49.16 18.27 -11.04
CA LEU A 1011 -48.20 18.60 -9.97
C LEU A 1011 -46.75 18.51 -10.46
N LEU A 1012 -46.41 17.45 -11.19
CA LEU A 1012 -45.08 17.28 -11.77
C LEU A 1012 -44.80 18.34 -12.85
N ALA A 1013 -45.78 18.68 -13.69
CA ALA A 1013 -45.64 19.75 -14.68
C ALA A 1013 -45.34 21.10 -14.01
N PHE A 1014 -45.98 21.41 -12.87
CA PHE A 1014 -45.65 22.58 -12.06
C PHE A 1014 -44.23 22.53 -11.50
N LEU A 1015 -43.84 21.44 -10.84
CA LEU A 1015 -42.49 21.31 -10.27
C LEU A 1015 -41.40 21.43 -11.34
N LEU A 1016 -41.66 21.00 -12.57
CA LEU A 1016 -40.75 21.15 -13.71
C LEU A 1016 -40.61 22.58 -14.24
N THR A 1017 -41.49 23.50 -13.83
CA THR A 1017 -41.33 24.95 -14.09
C THR A 1017 -40.37 25.63 -13.10
N LEU A 1018 -40.07 24.99 -11.97
CA LEU A 1018 -39.24 25.54 -10.89
C LEU A 1018 -37.75 25.31 -11.18
N LYS A 1019 -37.14 26.21 -11.96
CA LYS A 1019 -35.73 26.13 -12.42
C LYS A 1019 -34.83 27.16 -11.75
#